data_AF-A0A412G4W7-F1
#
_entry.id   AF-A0A412G4W7-F1
#
_cell.length_a   1.000
_cell.length_b   1.000
_cell.length_c   1.000
_cell.angle_alpha   90.00
_cell.angle_beta   90.00
_cell.angle_gamma   90.00
#
_symmetry.space_group_name_H-M   'P 1'
#
loop_
_entity.id
_entity.type
_entity.pdbx_description
1 polymer ?
#
loop_
_entity_poly.entity_id
_entity_poly.type
_entity_poly.pdbx_seq_one_letter_code
_entity_poly.pdbx_strand_id
1 'polypeptide(L)'
;MKKIMKLTLGLLLLMLPVTGCSASPQTSAGSLGPVTLRVGTWNIAAKNHPDTQAMAELFARHHLDAVGIQEVDVLNDRNPVDMVQSFVNEDYPYAHFAKGRDFANGAFGVGILSRYEPLAVSSIPLESTGSRATKTLERVVIEKDGVQIALYNTHLSWENLDLRRRQIAQVIERVNADPIEYKIITADFNTDQHAYEYSMFRDNFNLANGYNGMWYDTYREGDDPSMQVLTIDNVLCTKNMRITDIQRVESELSDHDLFYAEYELLGEVEGTANTDNRALGQSVVVSSTNEECSPYLLVDYDRKTPWVSDVAEAQTITIELNEVIAVEQINVLWGAVRAGSYKVSGSLDGETFEPIAAVEKVTDSDAISAEKQEVKFVRLDLSGKQAADQGYEIAEIEIFGDPVRKPADPADLLANGSFEEDGDALPAGWRLKEDQPGSAALTAAVDTQTQTEGSRSLALTAAGTDGSAAGVLSTELELKPNTPYQLVFHHKSAGLSSDSFGLEMTQKTAAGEVIPTHQVQLNDNLCMSEDWAVYRYDFVTAYSASTLELSFKLGGAEGTLWLDDVQIREVTPVQNLFLSAEKSGLKPGETTLVTCEVVPESADDVPLHWFSSDESVAVVNEQGAVTAIQPGKAYIGVRGDSELKVESSLLLSVEE
;
A
#
# COMPACT_ATOMS: atom_id res chain seq x y z
N MET A 1 60.59 21.97 -44.41
CA MET A 1 60.09 23.10 -45.22
C MET A 1 58.57 23.17 -45.09
N LYS A 2 58.06 24.32 -44.59
CA LYS A 2 56.71 24.95 -44.76
C LYS A 2 55.44 24.07 -44.70
N LYS A 3 54.59 24.10 -43.66
CA LYS A 3 53.54 25.08 -43.25
C LYS A 3 52.58 25.56 -44.37
N ILE A 4 51.27 25.33 -44.16
CA ILE A 4 50.02 26.10 -44.51
C ILE A 4 48.85 25.28 -43.85
N MET A 5 48.16 25.67 -42.74
CA MET A 5 47.08 26.67 -42.50
C MET A 5 45.90 26.57 -43.49
N LYS A 6 44.62 26.31 -43.17
CA LYS A 6 43.57 26.96 -42.34
C LYS A 6 42.25 26.22 -42.74
N LEU A 7 41.09 26.20 -42.05
CA LEU A 7 40.35 27.23 -41.32
C LEU A 7 39.21 26.54 -40.53
N THR A 8 39.05 26.88 -39.25
CA THR A 8 37.86 26.65 -38.42
C THR A 8 36.88 27.80 -38.65
N LEU A 9 35.58 27.50 -38.83
CA LEU A 9 34.51 28.50 -38.88
C LEU A 9 33.74 28.46 -37.56
N GLY A 10 33.99 29.45 -36.70
CA GLY A 10 33.14 29.74 -35.54
C GLY A 10 32.03 30.68 -35.98
N LEU A 11 30.79 30.33 -35.67
CA LEU A 11 29.64 31.23 -35.77
C LEU A 11 29.35 31.78 -34.38
N LEU A 12 29.59 33.07 -34.22
CA LEU A 12 29.30 33.87 -33.04
C LEU A 12 27.83 34.32 -33.12
N LEU A 13 26.94 33.76 -32.30
CA LEU A 13 25.61 34.33 -32.10
C LEU A 13 25.67 35.35 -30.96
N LEU A 14 25.42 36.62 -31.29
CA LEU A 14 25.19 37.70 -30.34
C LEU A 14 23.87 37.44 -29.59
N MET A 15 23.95 37.25 -28.27
CA MET A 15 22.82 37.40 -27.35
C MET A 15 22.60 38.89 -27.09
N LEU A 16 21.49 39.44 -27.59
CA LEU A 16 20.93 40.71 -27.13
C LEU A 16 19.98 40.43 -25.95
N PRO A 17 20.01 41.21 -24.86
CA PRO A 17 19.03 41.07 -23.80
C PRO A 17 17.69 41.63 -24.29
N VAL A 18 16.72 40.74 -24.52
CA VAL A 18 15.31 41.12 -24.62
C VAL A 18 14.83 41.35 -23.19
N THR A 19 14.68 42.62 -22.80
CA THR A 19 13.94 43.01 -21.61
C THR A 19 12.46 42.74 -21.86
N GLY A 20 12.03 41.49 -21.62
CA GLY A 20 10.62 41.17 -21.43
C GLY A 20 10.25 41.54 -20.00
N CYS A 21 9.30 42.46 -19.84
CA CYS A 21 8.65 42.72 -18.56
C CYS A 21 7.99 41.43 -18.08
N SER A 22 8.62 40.74 -17.13
CA SER A 22 7.91 39.80 -16.27
C SER A 22 6.98 40.64 -15.39
N ALA A 23 5.67 40.47 -15.57
CA ALA A 23 4.73 40.87 -14.55
C ALA A 23 5.03 40.01 -13.31
N SER A 24 5.64 40.63 -12.31
CA SER A 24 5.77 40.02 -10.98
C SER A 24 4.37 39.65 -10.49
N PRO A 25 4.15 38.45 -9.94
CA PRO A 25 2.91 38.17 -9.22
C PRO A 25 2.77 39.22 -8.12
N GLN A 26 1.67 39.99 -8.15
CA GLN A 26 1.28 40.77 -6.99
C GLN A 26 0.92 39.77 -5.90
N THR A 27 1.84 39.54 -4.98
CA THR A 27 1.53 38.88 -3.72
C THR A 27 0.57 39.78 -2.96
N SER A 28 -0.72 39.45 -3.00
CA SER A 28 -1.66 39.95 -2.01
C SER A 28 -1.17 39.45 -0.65
N ALA A 29 -0.69 40.38 0.18
CA ALA A 29 -0.34 40.10 1.56
C ALA A 29 -1.59 39.66 2.33
N GLY A 30 -1.77 38.33 2.44
CA GLY A 30 -2.77 37.67 3.25
C GLY A 30 -2.08 36.69 4.18
N SER A 31 -2.27 36.89 5.49
CA SER A 31 -1.73 36.13 6.63
C SER A 31 -0.19 36.05 6.74
N LEU A 32 0.38 36.76 7.74
CA LEU A 32 1.78 36.63 8.17
C LEU A 32 2.00 35.51 9.21
N GLY A 33 0.97 34.69 9.49
CA GLY A 33 1.05 33.58 10.43
C GLY A 33 1.40 32.26 9.74
N PRO A 34 1.92 31.26 10.49
CA PRO A 34 2.14 29.93 9.92
C PRO A 34 0.80 29.32 9.51
N VAL A 35 0.80 28.56 8.41
CA VAL A 35 -0.38 27.78 7.99
C VAL A 35 -0.56 26.66 9.01
N THR A 36 -1.77 26.55 9.57
CA THR A 36 -2.12 25.46 10.49
C THR A 36 -3.25 24.61 9.94
N LEU A 37 -3.36 23.36 10.39
CA LEU A 37 -4.40 22.43 9.94
C LEU A 37 -4.77 21.44 11.05
N ARG A 38 -6.04 21.09 11.20
CA ARG A 38 -6.51 19.99 12.06
C ARG A 38 -6.98 18.81 11.22
N VAL A 39 -6.33 17.67 11.36
CA VAL A 39 -6.70 16.45 10.62
C VAL A 39 -6.98 15.31 11.58
N GLY A 40 -8.13 14.67 11.38
CA GLY A 40 -8.56 13.52 12.17
C GLY A 40 -8.56 12.22 11.39
N THR A 41 -8.55 11.12 12.13
CA THR A 41 -8.82 9.76 11.64
C THR A 41 -9.95 9.15 12.45
N TRP A 42 -10.83 8.38 11.81
CA TRP A 42 -11.87 7.63 12.51
C TRP A 42 -12.34 6.40 11.73
N ASN A 43 -12.11 5.20 12.28
CA ASN A 43 -12.82 4.01 11.84
C ASN A 43 -14.29 4.12 12.26
N ILE A 44 -15.20 4.18 11.27
CA ILE A 44 -16.63 4.45 11.51
C ILE A 44 -17.44 3.18 11.77
N ALA A 45 -16.81 2.01 11.67
CA ALA A 45 -17.42 0.70 11.91
C ALA A 45 -18.74 0.52 11.16
N ALA A 46 -18.74 0.60 9.82
CA ALA A 46 -19.97 0.55 9.01
C ALA A 46 -20.89 -0.65 9.32
N LYS A 47 -20.32 -1.77 9.81
CA LYS A 47 -21.06 -2.94 10.30
C LYS A 47 -22.12 -2.60 11.38
N ASN A 48 -21.91 -1.51 12.13
CA ASN A 48 -22.77 -1.04 13.22
C ASN A 48 -23.81 0.01 12.77
N HIS A 49 -23.89 0.31 11.47
CA HIS A 49 -24.79 1.32 10.89
C HIS A 49 -24.64 2.71 11.56
N PRO A 50 -23.45 3.33 11.48
CA PRO A 50 -23.16 4.55 12.22
C PRO A 50 -24.04 5.74 11.79
N ASP A 51 -24.30 6.65 12.74
CA ASP A 51 -24.95 7.93 12.48
C ASP A 51 -23.92 8.93 11.94
N THR A 52 -23.80 8.97 10.61
CA THR A 52 -22.81 9.79 9.91
C THR A 52 -23.03 11.29 10.09
N GLN A 53 -24.27 11.73 10.34
CA GLN A 53 -24.56 13.14 10.62
C GLN A 53 -24.11 13.54 12.02
N ALA A 54 -24.36 12.71 13.03
CA ALA A 54 -23.85 12.94 14.39
C ALA A 54 -22.31 12.94 14.43
N MET A 55 -21.66 12.08 13.65
CA MET A 55 -20.20 12.08 13.49
C MET A 55 -19.71 13.37 12.80
N ALA A 56 -20.37 13.81 11.72
CA ALA A 56 -20.02 15.05 11.03
C ALA A 56 -20.15 16.30 11.94
N GLU A 57 -21.15 16.32 12.82
CA GLU A 57 -21.30 17.36 13.85
C GLU A 57 -20.13 17.39 14.83
N LEU A 58 -19.54 16.23 15.17
CA LEU A 58 -18.33 16.19 16.00
C LEU A 58 -17.13 16.80 15.26
N PHE A 59 -16.97 16.51 13.97
CA PHE A 59 -15.90 17.11 13.17
C PHE A 59 -16.00 18.63 13.17
N ALA A 60 -17.21 19.16 12.95
CA ALA A 60 -17.47 20.59 12.96
C ALA A 60 -17.21 21.22 14.34
N ARG A 61 -17.65 20.56 15.41
CA ARG A 61 -17.44 21.00 16.82
C ARG A 61 -15.97 21.06 17.20
N HIS A 62 -15.15 20.16 16.68
CA HIS A 62 -13.70 20.12 16.93
C HIS A 62 -12.89 20.91 15.88
N HIS A 63 -13.57 21.55 14.92
CA HIS A 63 -12.98 22.38 13.87
C HIS A 63 -11.97 21.63 13.00
N LEU A 64 -12.26 20.38 12.65
CA LEU A 64 -11.37 19.60 11.79
C LEU A 64 -11.40 20.13 10.36
N ASP A 65 -10.25 20.29 9.72
CA ASP A 65 -10.13 20.72 8.33
C ASP A 65 -10.40 19.56 7.36
N ALA A 66 -9.97 18.35 7.73
CA ALA A 66 -10.23 17.12 7.00
C ALA A 66 -10.24 15.91 7.94
N VAL A 67 -10.89 14.83 7.52
CA VAL A 67 -10.96 13.58 8.28
C VAL A 67 -10.83 12.40 7.33
N GLY A 68 -9.88 11.50 7.60
CA GLY A 68 -9.84 10.18 6.98
C GLY A 68 -10.73 9.22 7.75
N ILE A 69 -11.65 8.56 7.05
CA ILE A 69 -12.56 7.56 7.61
C ILE A 69 -12.25 6.17 7.04
N GLN A 70 -12.36 5.15 7.89
CA GLN A 70 -12.13 3.75 7.54
C GLN A 70 -13.39 2.92 7.79
N GLU A 71 -13.44 1.73 7.19
CA GLU A 71 -14.61 0.83 7.17
C GLU A 71 -15.86 1.48 6.59
N VAL A 72 -15.77 1.93 5.35
CA VAL A 72 -16.87 2.61 4.68
C VAL A 72 -17.57 1.67 3.70
N ASP A 73 -18.90 1.53 3.85
CA ASP A 73 -19.76 0.88 2.85
C ASP A 73 -20.31 1.89 1.83
N VAL A 74 -20.39 1.46 0.57
CA VAL A 74 -21.04 2.23 -0.50
C VAL A 74 -22.00 1.33 -1.25
N LEU A 75 -23.30 1.62 -1.11
CA LEU A 75 -24.39 1.02 -1.88
C LEU A 75 -24.34 -0.52 -1.89
N ASN A 76 -24.18 -1.14 -0.71
CA ASN A 76 -24.10 -2.59 -0.58
C ASN A 76 -25.25 -3.15 0.29
N ASP A 77 -25.36 -4.48 0.36
CA ASP A 77 -26.46 -5.15 1.06
C ASP A 77 -26.43 -4.92 2.58
N ARG A 78 -25.25 -4.62 3.14
CA ARG A 78 -25.09 -4.26 4.55
C ARG A 78 -25.59 -2.83 4.80
N ASN A 79 -25.20 -1.87 3.98
CA ASN A 79 -25.62 -0.48 4.04
C ASN A 79 -26.04 0.02 2.64
N PRO A 80 -27.35 0.13 2.34
CA PRO A 80 -27.86 0.48 1.02
C PRO A 80 -27.81 2.00 0.75
N VAL A 81 -26.75 2.65 1.22
CA VAL A 81 -26.49 4.08 1.06
C VAL A 81 -25.02 4.28 0.68
N ASP A 82 -24.72 5.37 -0.01
CA ASP A 82 -23.34 5.83 -0.12
C ASP A 82 -22.97 6.53 1.19
N MET A 83 -22.27 5.83 2.09
CA MET A 83 -21.97 6.37 3.40
C MET A 83 -21.02 7.56 3.33
N VAL A 84 -20.07 7.59 2.39
CA VAL A 84 -19.17 8.75 2.20
C VAL A 84 -19.98 9.99 1.86
N GLN A 85 -20.91 9.89 0.91
CA GLN A 85 -21.79 11.00 0.55
C GLN A 85 -22.75 11.40 1.66
N SER A 86 -23.09 10.47 2.57
CA SER A 86 -23.95 10.78 3.72
C SER A 86 -23.30 11.70 4.76
N PHE A 87 -21.97 11.91 4.73
CA PHE A 87 -21.30 12.91 5.57
C PHE A 87 -21.33 14.33 4.99
N VAL A 88 -21.62 14.48 3.70
CA VAL A 88 -21.54 15.76 3.00
C VAL A 88 -22.56 16.74 3.55
N ASN A 89 -22.09 17.91 3.99
CA ASN A 89 -22.90 18.99 4.53
C ASN A 89 -22.23 20.37 4.29
N GLU A 90 -22.76 21.44 4.88
CA GLU A 90 -22.22 22.80 4.70
C GLU A 90 -20.80 22.98 5.26
N ASP A 91 -20.44 22.24 6.32
CA ASP A 91 -19.09 22.28 6.92
C ASP A 91 -18.10 21.41 6.14
N TYR A 92 -18.52 20.25 5.65
CA TYR A 92 -17.72 19.30 4.87
C TYR A 92 -18.38 19.04 3.51
N PRO A 93 -18.28 19.98 2.56
CA PRO A 93 -18.94 19.85 1.26
C PRO A 93 -18.25 18.88 0.31
N TYR A 94 -17.04 18.42 0.63
CA TYR A 94 -16.24 17.56 -0.25
C TYR A 94 -15.93 16.22 0.40
N ALA A 95 -16.10 15.17 -0.38
CA ALA A 95 -15.81 13.82 0.03
C ALA A 95 -15.25 13.02 -1.15
N HIS A 96 -14.26 12.17 -0.88
CA HIS A 96 -13.72 11.21 -1.82
C HIS A 96 -13.79 9.81 -1.20
N PHE A 97 -13.97 8.79 -2.04
CA PHE A 97 -14.01 7.39 -1.65
C PHE A 97 -12.98 6.62 -2.46
N ALA A 98 -12.11 5.89 -1.77
CA ALA A 98 -11.25 4.90 -2.39
C ALA A 98 -11.80 3.50 -2.12
N LYS A 99 -12.27 2.85 -3.19
CA LYS A 99 -12.74 1.46 -3.14
C LYS A 99 -11.57 0.53 -2.84
N GLY A 100 -11.65 -0.21 -1.73
CA GLY A 100 -10.72 -1.29 -1.40
C GLY A 100 -11.10 -2.61 -2.07
N ARG A 101 -12.40 -2.91 -2.13
CA ARG A 101 -12.95 -4.13 -2.73
C ARG A 101 -14.42 -3.98 -3.15
N ASP A 102 -14.89 -4.87 -4.00
CA ASP A 102 -16.32 -5.21 -4.03
C ASP A 102 -16.68 -5.94 -2.75
N PHE A 103 -17.86 -5.69 -2.22
CA PHE A 103 -18.32 -6.29 -0.97
C PHE A 103 -19.84 -6.23 -0.90
N ALA A 104 -20.48 -7.35 -0.58
CA ALA A 104 -21.93 -7.48 -0.39
C ALA A 104 -22.73 -6.83 -1.53
N ASN A 105 -22.37 -7.13 -2.79
CA ASN A 105 -22.96 -6.56 -4.02
C ASN A 105 -22.88 -5.02 -4.15
N GLY A 106 -21.97 -4.38 -3.43
CA GLY A 106 -21.58 -2.97 -3.62
C GLY A 106 -20.08 -2.81 -3.38
N ALA A 107 -19.66 -1.75 -2.69
CA ALA A 107 -18.24 -1.49 -2.42
C ALA A 107 -17.95 -1.30 -0.93
N PHE A 108 -16.70 -1.60 -0.55
CA PHE A 108 -16.14 -1.33 0.77
C PHE A 108 -14.76 -0.69 0.63
N GLY A 109 -14.43 0.27 1.48
CA GLY A 109 -13.16 0.99 1.39
C GLY A 109 -12.94 2.03 2.47
N VAL A 110 -12.25 3.09 2.08
CA VAL A 110 -11.89 4.23 2.93
C VAL A 110 -12.30 5.54 2.24
N GLY A 111 -12.42 6.63 2.99
CA GLY A 111 -12.77 7.92 2.40
C GLY A 111 -12.14 9.10 3.13
N ILE A 112 -11.96 10.22 2.44
CA ILE A 112 -11.55 11.50 3.03
C ILE A 112 -12.67 12.52 2.88
N LEU A 113 -13.01 13.16 4.01
CA LEU A 113 -13.92 14.31 4.09
C LEU A 113 -13.09 15.58 4.25
N SER A 114 -13.47 16.65 3.55
CA SER A 114 -12.69 17.88 3.51
C SER A 114 -13.57 19.13 3.46
N ARG A 115 -13.12 20.18 4.16
CA ARG A 115 -13.66 21.56 4.00
C ARG A 115 -13.23 22.19 2.68
N TYR A 116 -12.11 21.74 2.13
CA TYR A 116 -11.46 22.30 0.95
C TYR A 116 -11.70 21.41 -0.26
N GLU A 117 -11.90 22.02 -1.42
CA GLU A 117 -12.12 21.30 -2.67
C GLU A 117 -10.87 20.49 -3.04
N PRO A 118 -10.99 19.17 -3.31
CA PRO A 118 -9.87 18.37 -3.77
C PRO A 118 -9.34 18.88 -5.11
N LEU A 119 -8.04 19.13 -5.17
CA LEU A 119 -7.33 19.49 -6.40
C LEU A 119 -6.93 18.26 -7.20
N ALA A 120 -6.62 17.17 -6.51
CA ALA A 120 -6.30 15.89 -7.09
C ALA A 120 -6.67 14.76 -6.13
N VAL A 121 -7.06 13.62 -6.67
CA VAL A 121 -7.40 12.42 -5.90
C VAL A 121 -6.84 11.19 -6.56
N SER A 122 -6.46 10.18 -5.78
CA SER A 122 -6.07 8.87 -6.29
C SER A 122 -6.40 7.75 -5.32
N SER A 123 -6.56 6.55 -5.86
CA SER A 123 -6.72 5.29 -5.13
C SER A 123 -5.78 4.26 -5.75
N ILE A 124 -4.90 3.67 -4.94
CA ILE A 124 -3.97 2.62 -5.38
C ILE A 124 -4.03 1.44 -4.39
N PRO A 125 -4.28 0.19 -4.85
CA PRO A 125 -4.30 -0.98 -3.99
C PRO A 125 -2.98 -1.18 -3.22
N LEU A 126 -3.08 -1.67 -1.99
CA LEU A 126 -1.94 -2.08 -1.17
C LEU A 126 -1.78 -3.61 -1.23
N GLU A 127 -0.53 -4.04 -1.03
CA GLU A 127 -0.19 -5.46 -0.86
C GLU A 127 -1.17 -6.13 0.10
N SER A 128 -1.76 -7.25 -0.30
CA SER A 128 -2.76 -7.97 0.50
C SER A 128 -2.50 -9.48 0.58
N THR A 129 -1.29 -9.96 0.26
CA THR A 129 -0.92 -11.37 0.36
C THR A 129 -0.86 -11.79 1.82
N GLY A 130 -1.68 -12.77 2.20
CA GLY A 130 -1.89 -13.12 3.61
C GLY A 130 -3.15 -12.50 4.23
N SER A 131 -3.91 -11.71 3.46
CA SER A 131 -5.17 -11.09 3.90
C SER A 131 -6.40 -11.82 3.39
N ARG A 132 -7.52 -11.56 4.05
CA ARG A 132 -8.87 -11.95 3.63
C ARG A 132 -9.62 -10.84 2.89
N ALA A 133 -9.04 -9.64 2.81
CA ALA A 133 -9.62 -8.49 2.15
C ALA A 133 -8.52 -7.65 1.48
N THR A 134 -8.79 -7.13 0.29
CA THR A 134 -7.88 -6.17 -0.33
C THR A 134 -7.94 -4.83 0.38
N LYS A 135 -6.77 -4.16 0.46
CA LYS A 135 -6.63 -2.83 1.04
C LYS A 135 -6.26 -1.82 -0.04
N THR A 136 -6.54 -0.54 0.20
CA THR A 136 -6.19 0.55 -0.72
C THR A 136 -5.57 1.72 0.05
N LEU A 137 -4.76 2.51 -0.65
CA LEU A 137 -4.22 3.78 -0.19
C LEU A 137 -4.92 4.90 -0.97
N GLU A 138 -5.71 5.69 -0.26
CA GLU A 138 -6.34 6.89 -0.76
C GLU A 138 -5.40 8.08 -0.64
N ARG A 139 -5.48 8.99 -1.61
CA ARG A 139 -4.79 10.28 -1.57
C ARG A 139 -5.74 11.39 -2.03
N VAL A 140 -5.74 12.51 -1.32
CA VAL A 140 -6.48 13.73 -1.66
C VAL A 140 -5.56 14.93 -1.46
N VAL A 141 -5.40 15.76 -2.49
CA VAL A 141 -4.65 17.03 -2.40
C VAL A 141 -5.62 18.16 -2.19
N ILE A 142 -5.39 18.95 -1.14
CA ILE A 142 -6.12 20.19 -0.85
C ILE A 142 -5.17 21.38 -0.89
N GLU A 143 -5.73 22.58 -1.00
CA GLU A 143 -4.99 23.83 -0.82
C GLU A 143 -5.55 24.64 0.35
N LYS A 144 -4.67 25.08 1.24
CA LYS A 144 -4.98 25.98 2.35
C LYS A 144 -3.96 27.10 2.38
N ASP A 145 -4.45 28.35 2.37
CA ASP A 145 -3.63 29.56 2.40
C ASP A 145 -2.50 29.59 1.33
N GLY A 146 -2.79 29.04 0.14
CA GLY A 146 -1.85 28.97 -0.98
C GLY A 146 -0.79 27.86 -0.88
N VAL A 147 -0.93 26.95 0.08
CA VAL A 147 -0.05 25.78 0.25
C VAL A 147 -0.83 24.51 -0.04
N GLN A 148 -0.27 23.63 -0.87
CA GLN A 148 -0.84 22.30 -1.13
C GLN A 148 -0.44 21.31 -0.05
N ILE A 149 -1.40 20.50 0.39
CA ILE A 149 -1.21 19.43 1.37
C ILE A 149 -1.80 18.14 0.77
N ALA A 150 -1.00 17.07 0.77
CA ALA A 150 -1.45 15.73 0.42
C ALA A 150 -1.93 15.00 1.67
N LEU A 151 -3.21 14.65 1.68
CA LEU A 151 -3.84 13.82 2.70
C LEU A 151 -3.89 12.39 2.18
N TYR A 152 -3.41 11.45 2.99
CA TYR A 152 -3.44 10.03 2.71
C TYR A 152 -4.32 9.32 3.72
N ASN A 153 -5.05 8.32 3.26
CA ASN A 153 -5.93 7.54 4.12
C ASN A 153 -5.87 6.04 3.77
N THR A 154 -5.82 5.19 4.79
CA THR A 154 -5.84 3.74 4.59
C THR A 154 -6.36 2.99 5.82
N HIS A 155 -6.56 1.68 5.68
CA HIS A 155 -6.93 0.77 6.75
C HIS A 155 -6.12 -0.52 6.56
N LEU A 156 -5.07 -0.71 7.37
CA LEU A 156 -4.15 -1.84 7.20
C LEU A 156 -4.77 -3.17 7.66
N SER A 157 -4.12 -4.26 7.30
CA SER A 157 -4.52 -5.62 7.67
C SER A 157 -4.27 -5.90 9.16
N TRP A 158 -5.20 -6.59 9.82
CA TRP A 158 -5.01 -7.08 11.19
C TRP A 158 -4.44 -8.51 11.23
N GLU A 159 -4.52 -9.24 10.12
CA GLU A 159 -4.37 -10.70 10.06
C GLU A 159 -3.00 -11.24 10.45
N ASN A 160 -1.91 -10.56 10.08
CA ASN A 160 -0.57 -10.95 10.52
C ASN A 160 0.46 -9.81 10.41
N LEU A 161 1.51 -9.89 11.24
CA LEU A 161 2.57 -8.89 11.34
C LEU A 161 3.43 -8.77 10.07
N ASP A 162 3.62 -9.86 9.33
CA ASP A 162 4.44 -9.81 8.11
C ASP A 162 3.80 -8.96 7.01
N LEU A 163 2.52 -9.23 6.72
CA LEU A 163 1.72 -8.44 5.81
C LEU A 163 1.66 -6.98 6.26
N ARG A 164 1.39 -6.71 7.54
CA ARG A 164 1.29 -5.34 8.05
C ARG A 164 2.59 -4.56 7.85
N ARG A 165 3.77 -5.18 8.09
CA ARG A 165 5.08 -4.56 7.78
C ARG A 165 5.26 -4.27 6.29
N ARG A 166 4.85 -5.18 5.41
CA ARG A 166 4.91 -4.98 3.95
C ARG A 166 3.99 -3.84 3.50
N GLN A 167 2.79 -3.72 4.09
CA GLN A 167 1.88 -2.59 3.83
C GLN A 167 2.43 -1.27 4.35
N ILE A 168 2.97 -1.23 5.58
CA ILE A 168 3.61 -0.03 6.14
C ILE A 168 4.76 0.44 5.25
N ALA A 169 5.61 -0.49 4.79
CA ALA A 169 6.71 -0.16 3.88
C ALA A 169 6.19 0.45 2.56
N GLN A 170 5.14 -0.12 1.96
CA GLN A 170 4.52 0.45 0.76
C GLN A 170 3.92 1.84 1.00
N VAL A 171 3.25 2.06 2.14
CA VAL A 171 2.72 3.39 2.49
C VAL A 171 3.86 4.40 2.59
N ILE A 172 4.95 4.07 3.29
CA ILE A 172 6.11 4.95 3.42
C ILE A 172 6.73 5.26 2.05
N GLU A 173 7.00 4.23 1.23
CA GLU A 173 7.59 4.38 -0.11
C GLU A 173 6.71 5.29 -0.98
N ARG A 174 5.40 5.03 -1.02
CA ARG A 174 4.46 5.77 -1.87
C ARG A 174 4.25 7.21 -1.43
N VAL A 175 4.14 7.44 -0.13
CA VAL A 175 3.98 8.80 0.42
C VAL A 175 5.28 9.59 0.25
N ASN A 176 6.45 8.97 0.43
CA ASN A 176 7.73 9.66 0.20
C ASN A 176 7.95 10.03 -1.28
N ALA A 177 7.45 9.21 -2.21
CA ALA A 177 7.54 9.47 -3.65
C ALA A 177 6.65 10.64 -4.13
N ASP A 178 5.66 11.07 -3.34
CA ASP A 178 4.77 12.16 -3.75
C ASP A 178 5.51 13.51 -3.76
N PRO A 179 5.43 14.27 -4.88
CA PRO A 179 6.12 15.56 -5.00
C PRO A 179 5.54 16.66 -4.10
N ILE A 180 4.34 16.49 -3.53
CA ILE A 180 3.75 17.47 -2.60
C ILE A 180 4.56 17.53 -1.30
N GLU A 181 4.94 18.73 -0.88
CA GLU A 181 5.87 18.92 0.24
C GLU A 181 5.28 18.51 1.60
N TYR A 182 4.03 18.89 1.88
CA TYR A 182 3.38 18.63 3.17
C TYR A 182 2.42 17.45 3.04
N LYS A 183 2.66 16.41 3.83
CA LYS A 183 1.88 15.17 3.73
C LYS A 183 1.40 14.73 5.10
N ILE A 184 0.15 14.28 5.17
CA ILE A 184 -0.47 13.74 6.38
C ILE A 184 -1.06 12.37 6.04
N ILE A 185 -0.85 11.38 6.91
CA ILE A 185 -1.41 10.03 6.79
C ILE A 185 -2.38 9.81 7.94
N THR A 186 -3.64 9.54 7.64
CA THR A 186 -4.65 9.07 8.59
C THR A 186 -4.84 7.57 8.37
N ALA A 187 -4.91 6.77 9.43
CA ALA A 187 -5.32 5.39 9.26
C ALA A 187 -5.77 4.75 10.57
N ASP A 188 -6.54 3.68 10.41
CA ASP A 188 -6.48 2.52 11.29
C ASP A 188 -5.33 1.61 10.80
N PHE A 189 -4.23 1.60 11.56
CA PHE A 189 -3.03 0.84 11.22
C PHE A 189 -3.10 -0.61 11.70
N ASN A 190 -4.08 -1.00 12.52
CA ASN A 190 -4.17 -2.31 13.16
C ASN A 190 -2.86 -2.76 13.85
N THR A 191 -2.01 -1.83 14.32
CA THR A 191 -0.75 -2.14 15.04
C THR A 191 -1.05 -2.54 16.49
N ASP A 192 -1.78 -3.64 16.62
CA ASP A 192 -2.45 -4.10 17.82
C ASP A 192 -1.58 -5.02 18.68
N GLN A 193 -0.44 -5.46 18.15
CA GLN A 193 0.46 -6.35 18.88
C GLN A 193 1.47 -5.53 19.68
N HIS A 194 2.08 -4.51 19.08
CA HIS A 194 3.08 -3.70 19.78
C HIS A 194 3.23 -2.27 19.23
N ALA A 195 3.50 -1.31 20.13
CA ALA A 195 3.74 0.08 19.76
C ALA A 195 4.99 0.31 18.88
N TYR A 196 5.97 -0.62 18.87
CA TYR A 196 7.16 -0.51 18.02
C TYR A 196 6.83 -0.74 16.53
N GLU A 197 5.65 -1.26 16.18
CA GLU A 197 5.24 -1.41 14.77
C GLU A 197 5.27 -0.04 14.05
N TYR A 198 5.03 1.05 14.80
CA TYR A 198 5.17 2.42 14.29
C TYR A 198 6.61 2.90 14.06
N SER A 199 7.63 2.16 14.52
CA SER A 199 9.03 2.56 14.38
C SER A 199 9.45 2.72 12.92
N MET A 200 8.84 1.96 11.99
CA MET A 200 9.07 2.10 10.55
C MET A 200 8.80 3.52 10.04
N PHE A 201 7.82 4.22 10.62
CA PHE A 201 7.46 5.59 10.21
C PHE A 201 8.38 6.67 10.78
N ARG A 202 9.14 6.39 11.85
CA ARG A 202 9.86 7.41 12.62
C ARG A 202 10.93 8.15 11.83
N ASP A 203 11.47 7.52 10.80
CA ASP A 203 12.47 8.12 9.92
C ASP A 203 11.88 9.30 9.13
N ASN A 204 10.66 9.15 8.61
CA ASN A 204 10.10 10.09 7.63
C ASN A 204 8.93 10.90 8.16
N PHE A 205 8.32 10.45 9.26
CA PHE A 205 7.09 11.02 9.79
C PHE A 205 7.16 11.28 11.30
N ASN A 206 6.46 12.32 11.73
CA ASN A 206 6.09 12.56 13.12
C ASN A 206 4.78 11.82 13.40
N LEU A 207 4.74 11.09 14.52
CA LEU A 207 3.56 10.35 14.96
C LEU A 207 2.78 11.20 15.96
N ALA A 208 1.46 11.37 15.77
CA ALA A 208 0.62 12.04 16.77
C ALA A 208 0.32 11.12 17.97
N ASN A 209 -0.17 9.91 17.72
CA ASN A 209 -0.25 8.89 18.76
C ASN A 209 1.15 8.30 18.97
N GLY A 210 1.70 8.45 20.18
CA GLY A 210 3.11 8.21 20.49
C GLY A 210 3.98 9.47 20.54
N TYR A 211 3.42 10.66 20.27
CA TYR A 211 4.18 11.93 20.34
C TYR A 211 4.74 12.16 21.74
N ASN A 212 6.05 12.40 21.85
CA ASN A 212 6.77 12.51 23.14
C ASN A 212 6.49 11.34 24.11
N GLY A 213 6.23 10.15 23.59
CA GLY A 213 5.94 8.95 24.38
C GLY A 213 4.53 8.90 24.97
N MET A 214 3.62 9.80 24.58
CA MET A 214 2.22 9.77 24.99
C MET A 214 1.38 8.93 24.03
N TRP A 215 0.74 7.90 24.57
CA TRP A 215 -0.11 6.97 23.82
C TRP A 215 -1.55 7.07 24.28
N TYR A 216 -2.48 7.01 23.32
CA TYR A 216 -3.91 7.11 23.54
C TYR A 216 -4.59 5.87 22.97
N ASP A 217 -5.35 5.15 23.80
CA ASP A 217 -6.17 4.03 23.36
C ASP A 217 -7.30 4.55 22.49
N THR A 218 -7.28 4.22 21.20
CA THR A 218 -8.26 4.64 20.20
C THR A 218 -9.29 3.56 19.90
N TYR A 219 -9.01 2.31 20.27
CA TYR A 219 -9.98 1.21 20.25
C TYR A 219 -10.54 0.91 21.64
N ARG A 220 -11.79 0.44 21.73
CA ARG A 220 -12.44 0.17 23.03
C ARG A 220 -11.87 -1.08 23.71
N GLU A 221 -11.56 -0.93 25.00
CA GLU A 221 -11.09 -2.04 25.85
C GLU A 221 -12.18 -3.12 25.99
N GLY A 222 -11.81 -4.38 25.71
CA GLY A 222 -12.67 -5.55 25.91
C GLY A 222 -13.42 -6.04 24.67
N ASP A 223 -13.36 -5.31 23.55
CA ASP A 223 -13.99 -5.73 22.30
C ASP A 223 -13.20 -6.83 21.58
N ASP A 224 -11.86 -6.84 21.70
CA ASP A 224 -11.00 -7.91 21.20
C ASP A 224 -9.91 -8.30 22.23
N PRO A 225 -9.94 -9.52 22.80
CA PRO A 225 -8.95 -9.97 23.77
C PRO A 225 -7.60 -10.38 23.16
N SER A 226 -7.48 -10.44 21.82
CA SER A 226 -6.23 -10.76 21.12
C SER A 226 -5.31 -9.55 20.94
N MET A 227 -5.86 -8.35 21.05
CA MET A 227 -5.09 -7.10 21.00
C MET A 227 -4.25 -6.94 22.27
N GLN A 228 -2.98 -6.60 22.10
CA GLN A 228 -2.05 -6.29 23.19
C GLN A 228 -1.89 -4.78 23.39
N VAL A 229 -2.22 -3.99 22.36
CA VAL A 229 -2.15 -2.52 22.33
C VAL A 229 -3.41 -1.99 21.63
N LEU A 230 -4.03 -0.95 22.21
CA LEU A 230 -5.30 -0.37 21.71
C LEU A 230 -5.09 0.96 20.95
N THR A 231 -3.84 1.35 20.69
CA THR A 231 -3.46 2.61 20.03
C THR A 231 -3.28 2.41 18.52
N ILE A 232 -4.31 1.89 17.86
CA ILE A 232 -4.23 1.43 16.45
C ILE A 232 -4.58 2.52 15.43
N ASP A 233 -5.23 3.60 15.86
CA ASP A 233 -5.52 4.76 15.01
C ASP A 233 -4.47 5.85 15.22
N ASN A 234 -3.98 6.42 14.12
CA ASN A 234 -2.97 7.47 14.18
C ASN A 234 -3.11 8.49 13.03
N VAL A 235 -2.57 9.69 13.27
CA VAL A 235 -2.41 10.73 12.26
C VAL A 235 -0.94 11.14 12.21
N LEU A 236 -0.27 10.79 11.11
CA LEU A 236 1.17 11.01 10.91
C LEU A 236 1.39 12.21 10.00
N CYS A 237 2.49 12.95 10.16
CA CYS A 237 2.84 14.04 9.24
C CYS A 237 4.32 14.02 8.87
N THR A 238 4.68 14.60 7.72
CA THR A 238 6.09 14.75 7.31
C THR A 238 6.88 15.62 8.29
N LYS A 239 8.20 15.44 8.37
CA LYS A 239 9.06 16.12 9.36
C LYS A 239 9.16 17.65 9.22
N ASN A 240 8.66 18.22 8.12
CA ASN A 240 8.46 19.66 7.93
C ASN A 240 7.10 20.15 8.47
N MET A 241 6.47 19.39 9.36
CA MET A 241 5.25 19.78 10.06
C MET A 241 5.42 19.55 11.56
N ARG A 242 5.05 20.54 12.37
CA ARG A 242 5.08 20.45 13.83
C ARG A 242 3.70 20.12 14.36
N ILE A 243 3.61 19.12 15.22
CA ILE A 243 2.39 18.82 15.98
C ILE A 243 2.26 19.85 17.12
N THR A 244 1.14 20.57 17.17
CA THR A 244 0.88 21.62 18.17
C THR A 244 -0.18 21.22 19.20
N ASP A 245 -1.10 20.34 18.84
CA ASP A 245 -2.14 19.79 19.73
C ASP A 245 -2.51 18.36 19.30
N ILE A 246 -2.92 17.53 20.25
CA ILE A 246 -3.38 16.15 20.04
C ILE A 246 -4.62 15.92 20.90
N GLN A 247 -5.66 15.34 20.30
CA GLN A 247 -6.93 15.12 20.96
C GLN A 247 -7.50 13.75 20.62
N ARG A 248 -7.97 13.05 21.65
CA ARG A 248 -8.81 11.85 21.53
C ARG A 248 -10.22 12.22 21.97
N VAL A 249 -11.20 12.00 21.11
CA VAL A 249 -12.61 12.32 21.36
C VAL A 249 -13.39 11.01 21.50
N GLU A 250 -13.73 10.72 22.75
CA GLU A 250 -14.49 9.53 23.11
C GLU A 250 -15.99 9.71 22.81
N SER A 251 -16.61 8.73 22.15
CA SER A 251 -18.06 8.74 21.88
C SER A 251 -18.65 7.34 21.69
N GLU A 252 -19.96 7.19 21.84
CA GLU A 252 -20.70 5.94 21.60
C GLU A 252 -21.02 5.69 20.09
N LEU A 253 -20.47 6.52 19.18
CA LEU A 253 -20.81 6.46 17.76
C LEU A 253 -20.03 5.37 17.00
N SER A 254 -18.93 4.87 17.57
CA SER A 254 -18.09 3.82 17.01
C SER A 254 -17.37 3.06 18.13
N ASP A 255 -16.90 1.84 17.83
CA ASP A 255 -15.94 1.06 18.66
C ASP A 255 -14.51 1.63 18.57
N HIS A 256 -14.31 2.67 17.75
CA HIS A 256 -13.12 3.51 17.76
C HIS A 256 -13.44 4.94 18.23
N ASP A 257 -12.45 5.60 18.82
CA ASP A 257 -12.48 7.01 19.17
C ASP A 257 -11.96 7.87 18.01
N LEU A 258 -12.58 9.03 17.79
CA LEU A 258 -12.05 10.03 16.88
C LEU A 258 -10.71 10.54 17.43
N PHE A 259 -9.64 10.38 16.65
CA PHE A 259 -8.30 10.84 17.01
C PHE A 259 -7.82 11.89 16.02
N TYR A 260 -7.33 13.04 16.49
CA TYR A 260 -6.83 14.10 15.62
C TYR A 260 -5.66 14.86 16.22
N ALA A 261 -4.93 15.54 15.35
CA ALA A 261 -3.89 16.47 15.73
C ALA A 261 -4.00 17.79 14.96
N GLU A 262 -3.47 18.84 15.58
CA GLU A 262 -3.23 20.14 14.95
C GLU A 262 -1.76 20.22 14.53
N TYR A 263 -1.55 20.76 13.33
CA TYR A 263 -0.24 20.90 12.72
C TYR A 263 0.05 22.35 12.38
N GLU A 264 1.30 22.75 12.55
CA GLU A 264 1.90 23.96 12.00
C GLU A 264 2.82 23.54 10.83
N LEU A 265 2.60 24.06 9.63
CA LEU A 265 3.44 23.78 8.48
C LEU A 265 4.73 24.61 8.57
N LEU A 266 5.87 23.94 8.44
CA LEU A 266 7.19 24.53 8.55
C LEU A 266 7.84 24.65 7.18
N GLY A 267 8.51 25.76 6.89
CA GLY A 267 9.28 25.90 5.64
C GLY A 267 10.59 25.10 5.61
N GLU A 268 10.87 24.29 6.63
CA GLU A 268 12.04 23.42 6.74
C GLU A 268 11.75 22.18 7.60
N VAL A 269 12.56 21.14 7.42
CA VAL A 269 12.48 19.90 8.21
C VAL A 269 13.03 20.12 9.62
N GLU A 270 12.29 19.66 10.65
CA GLU A 270 12.78 19.59 12.02
C GLU A 270 13.36 18.20 12.34
N GLY A 271 14.58 18.19 12.89
CA GLY A 271 15.24 16.96 13.32
C GLY A 271 15.92 16.21 12.18
N THR A 272 16.02 14.89 12.31
CA THR A 272 16.57 14.00 11.29
C THR A 272 15.42 13.39 10.49
N ALA A 273 15.58 13.30 9.17
CA ALA A 273 14.61 12.69 8.27
C ALA A 273 15.32 11.90 7.16
N ASN A 274 14.64 10.91 6.58
CA ASN A 274 15.09 10.16 5.41
C ASN A 274 16.51 9.60 5.57
N THR A 275 16.78 8.88 6.66
CA THR A 275 18.07 8.20 6.85
C THR A 275 18.21 6.93 6.02
N ASP A 276 17.11 6.43 5.45
CA ASP A 276 17.06 5.20 4.65
C ASP A 276 17.50 3.94 5.44
N ASN A 277 17.28 3.96 6.76
CA ASN A 277 17.54 2.78 7.60
C ASN A 277 16.46 1.71 7.34
N ARG A 278 16.82 0.67 6.60
CA ARG A 278 15.96 -0.47 6.24
C ARG A 278 15.66 -1.39 7.41
N ALA A 279 16.43 -1.33 8.50
CA ALA A 279 16.22 -2.16 9.68
C ALA A 279 15.04 -1.71 10.54
N LEU A 280 14.60 -0.45 10.42
CA LEU A 280 13.60 0.14 11.32
C LEU A 280 12.30 -0.66 11.36
N GLY A 281 11.86 -0.99 12.57
CA GLY A 281 10.61 -1.72 12.83
C GLY A 281 10.54 -3.12 12.22
N GLN A 282 11.65 -3.67 11.73
CA GLN A 282 11.68 -4.99 11.12
C GLN A 282 11.56 -6.11 12.16
N SER A 283 11.26 -7.33 11.69
CA SER A 283 11.20 -8.51 12.56
C SER A 283 12.61 -8.87 13.02
N VAL A 284 12.74 -9.08 14.33
CA VAL A 284 14.01 -9.41 14.97
C VAL A 284 13.86 -10.67 15.82
N VAL A 285 14.69 -11.66 15.55
CA VAL A 285 14.81 -12.88 16.36
C VAL A 285 16.17 -12.90 17.01
N VAL A 286 16.19 -13.04 18.34
CA VAL A 286 17.41 -13.13 19.14
C VAL A 286 17.47 -14.46 19.88
N SER A 287 18.67 -14.96 20.18
CA SER A 287 18.84 -16.21 20.94
C SER A 287 18.41 -16.09 22.41
N SER A 288 18.47 -14.89 23.00
CA SER A 288 18.01 -14.62 24.36
C SER A 288 17.84 -13.12 24.60
N THR A 289 17.13 -12.75 25.65
CA THR A 289 16.83 -11.38 26.04
C THR A 289 16.70 -11.35 27.55
N ASN A 290 17.29 -10.36 28.22
CA ASN A 290 17.10 -10.15 29.66
C ASN A 290 15.61 -9.86 29.96
N GLU A 291 15.09 -10.29 31.12
CA GLU A 291 13.66 -10.34 31.51
C GLU A 291 12.86 -9.01 31.39
N GLU A 292 13.49 -7.88 31.04
CA GLU A 292 12.83 -6.57 30.88
C GLU A 292 13.10 -5.90 29.52
N CYS A 293 13.71 -6.62 28.58
CA CYS A 293 14.15 -6.07 27.30
C CYS A 293 13.31 -6.60 26.14
N SER A 294 13.16 -5.82 25.06
CA SER A 294 12.52 -6.24 23.82
C SER A 294 13.58 -6.37 22.71
N PRO A 295 13.55 -7.41 21.86
CA PRO A 295 14.43 -7.50 20.69
C PRO A 295 14.28 -6.30 19.73
N TYR A 296 13.11 -5.67 19.71
CA TYR A 296 12.83 -4.54 18.82
C TYR A 296 13.56 -3.25 19.19
N LEU A 297 14.15 -3.17 20.39
CA LEU A 297 15.09 -2.11 20.76
C LEU A 297 16.34 -2.08 19.87
N LEU A 298 16.61 -3.16 19.12
CA LEU A 298 17.69 -3.18 18.13
C LEU A 298 17.36 -2.34 16.89
N VAL A 299 16.10 -1.98 16.66
CA VAL A 299 15.60 -1.43 15.39
C VAL A 299 14.49 -0.38 15.58
N ASP A 300 14.45 0.31 16.71
CA ASP A 300 13.38 1.27 17.05
C ASP A 300 13.78 2.74 16.88
N TYR A 301 15.02 2.98 16.44
CA TYR A 301 15.66 4.30 16.26
C TYR A 301 15.96 5.05 17.57
N ASP A 302 15.76 4.44 18.75
CA ASP A 302 16.12 5.03 20.04
C ASP A 302 17.39 4.41 20.62
N ARG A 303 18.53 5.01 20.23
CA ARG A 303 19.87 4.64 20.69
C ARG A 303 20.10 4.79 22.21
N LYS A 304 19.13 5.28 22.98
CA LYS A 304 19.21 5.43 24.45
C LYS A 304 18.62 4.22 25.18
N THR A 305 17.90 3.34 24.49
CA THR A 305 17.26 2.15 25.05
C THR A 305 17.91 0.90 24.47
N PRO A 306 19.14 0.54 24.88
CA PRO A 306 19.84 -0.58 24.27
C PRO A 306 19.13 -1.91 24.56
N TRP A 307 19.14 -2.80 23.56
CA TRP A 307 18.83 -4.20 23.77
C TRP A 307 19.91 -4.87 24.62
N VAL A 308 19.48 -5.72 25.56
CA VAL A 308 20.35 -6.46 26.49
C VAL A 308 20.05 -7.96 26.43
N SER A 309 21.06 -8.77 26.12
CA SER A 309 20.95 -10.24 26.09
C SER A 309 20.96 -10.88 27.49
N ASP A 310 20.67 -12.17 27.57
CA ASP A 310 21.05 -12.95 28.75
C ASP A 310 22.57 -13.11 28.88
N VAL A 311 23.02 -13.54 30.06
CA VAL A 311 24.43 -13.82 30.35
C VAL A 311 24.84 -15.17 29.72
N ALA A 312 25.11 -15.15 28.41
CA ALA A 312 25.70 -16.27 27.67
C ALA A 312 26.89 -15.81 26.83
N GLU A 313 27.76 -16.77 26.45
CA GLU A 313 28.97 -16.47 25.67
C GLU A 313 28.65 -16.23 24.20
N ALA A 314 27.82 -17.08 23.60
CA ALA A 314 27.39 -16.95 22.22
C ALA A 314 25.96 -16.40 22.18
N GLN A 315 25.72 -15.42 21.31
CA GLN A 315 24.38 -14.93 20.99
C GLN A 315 24.22 -14.79 19.49
N THR A 316 22.99 -14.93 19.00
CA THR A 316 22.62 -14.75 17.61
C THR A 316 21.49 -13.74 17.50
N ILE A 317 21.58 -12.86 16.51
CA ILE A 317 20.55 -11.87 16.17
C ILE A 317 20.26 -12.02 14.68
N THR A 318 19.01 -12.20 14.31
CA THR A 318 18.56 -12.26 12.91
C THR A 318 17.49 -11.21 12.68
N ILE A 319 17.70 -10.35 11.68
CA ILE A 319 16.74 -9.35 11.22
C ILE A 319 16.19 -9.80 9.87
N GLU A 320 14.87 -9.89 9.74
CA GLU A 320 14.16 -10.13 8.49
C GLU A 320 13.63 -8.81 7.93
N LEU A 321 14.09 -8.44 6.74
CA LEU A 321 13.68 -7.22 6.03
C LEU A 321 12.34 -7.44 5.31
N ASN A 322 11.56 -6.38 5.10
CA ASN A 322 10.26 -6.45 4.40
C ASN A 322 10.39 -6.83 2.92
N GLU A 323 11.55 -6.64 2.31
CA GLU A 323 11.87 -6.98 0.92
C GLU A 323 13.36 -7.32 0.75
N VAL A 324 13.78 -7.71 -0.46
CA VAL A 324 15.19 -7.98 -0.76
C VAL A 324 15.93 -6.66 -0.95
N ILE A 325 16.99 -6.45 -0.17
CA ILE A 325 17.84 -5.25 -0.21
C ILE A 325 19.23 -5.61 -0.73
N ALA A 326 19.76 -4.82 -1.65
CA ALA A 326 21.18 -4.84 -2.00
C ALA A 326 21.96 -4.02 -0.96
N VAL A 327 22.43 -4.68 0.09
CA VAL A 327 22.96 -4.00 1.29
C VAL A 327 24.33 -3.40 1.01
N GLU A 328 24.44 -2.10 1.24
CA GLU A 328 25.69 -1.37 1.10
C GLU A 328 26.45 -1.33 2.44
N GLN A 329 25.73 -1.01 3.52
CA GLN A 329 26.33 -0.83 4.82
C GLN A 329 25.41 -1.34 5.94
N ILE A 330 26.02 -1.96 6.95
CA ILE A 330 25.37 -2.34 8.20
C ILE A 330 26.12 -1.62 9.32
N ASN A 331 25.42 -0.86 10.15
CA ASN A 331 25.99 -0.27 11.35
C ASN A 331 25.53 -1.05 12.59
N VAL A 332 26.45 -1.33 13.50
CA VAL A 332 26.15 -1.89 14.82
C VAL A 332 26.63 -0.90 15.86
N LEU A 333 25.69 -0.28 16.58
CA LEU A 333 25.98 0.69 17.63
C LEU A 333 25.93 -0.05 18.96
N TRP A 334 27.04 -0.06 19.69
CA TRP A 334 27.18 -0.85 20.90
C TRP A 334 26.86 -0.05 22.16
N GLY A 335 26.32 -0.73 23.17
CA GLY A 335 26.21 -0.24 24.54
C GLY A 335 27.51 -0.42 25.34
N ALA A 336 27.36 -0.56 26.65
CA ALA A 336 28.49 -0.67 27.58
C ALA A 336 29.21 -2.03 27.48
N VAL A 337 28.46 -3.12 27.26
CA VAL A 337 29.01 -4.49 27.21
C VAL A 337 29.01 -5.01 25.79
N ARG A 338 30.20 -5.12 25.19
CA ARG A 338 30.35 -5.45 23.77
C ARG A 338 30.85 -6.86 23.53
N ALA A 339 30.66 -7.34 22.31
CA ALA A 339 31.38 -8.48 21.79
C ALA A 339 32.90 -8.23 21.76
N GLY A 340 33.67 -9.31 21.88
CA GLY A 340 35.10 -9.30 21.58
C GLY A 340 35.30 -9.43 20.07
N SER A 341 34.47 -10.26 19.45
CA SER A 341 34.35 -10.38 18.00
C SER A 341 32.97 -10.90 17.60
N TYR A 342 32.54 -10.62 16.38
CA TYR A 342 31.31 -11.17 15.83
C TYR A 342 31.39 -11.36 14.31
N LYS A 343 30.50 -12.18 13.78
CA LYS A 343 30.34 -12.38 12.34
C LYS A 343 29.04 -11.78 11.86
N VAL A 344 29.04 -11.30 10.62
CA VAL A 344 27.85 -10.83 9.90
C VAL A 344 27.67 -11.73 8.69
N SER A 345 26.44 -12.20 8.47
CA SER A 345 26.07 -13.01 7.32
C SER A 345 24.72 -12.60 6.77
N GLY A 346 24.53 -12.79 5.46
CA GLY A 346 23.31 -12.46 4.74
C GLY A 346 22.64 -13.72 4.18
N SER A 347 21.32 -13.69 4.01
CA SER A 347 20.56 -14.80 3.42
C SER A 347 19.35 -14.29 2.63
N LEU A 348 18.94 -15.03 1.60
CA LEU A 348 17.69 -14.80 0.86
C LEU A 348 16.53 -15.69 1.35
N ASP A 349 16.84 -16.81 2.00
CA ASP A 349 15.90 -17.89 2.35
C ASP A 349 15.74 -18.09 3.87
N GLY A 350 16.56 -17.42 4.68
CA GLY A 350 16.56 -17.55 6.14
C GLY A 350 17.18 -18.86 6.65
N GLU A 351 17.73 -19.70 5.77
CA GLU A 351 18.32 -21.00 6.10
C GLU A 351 19.81 -21.04 5.75
N THR A 352 20.14 -20.65 4.52
CA THR A 352 21.50 -20.61 3.98
C THR A 352 22.06 -19.22 4.15
N PHE A 353 23.05 -19.08 5.03
CA PHE A 353 23.69 -17.80 5.33
C PHE A 353 25.10 -17.74 4.76
N GLU A 354 25.31 -16.75 3.90
CA GLU A 354 26.59 -16.46 3.28
C GLU A 354 27.35 -15.37 4.07
N PRO A 355 28.67 -15.51 4.30
CA PRO A 355 29.43 -14.53 5.07
C PRO A 355 29.47 -13.14 4.40
N ILE A 356 29.18 -12.09 5.17
CA ILE A 356 29.42 -10.68 4.79
C ILE A 356 30.77 -10.23 5.38
N ALA A 357 30.95 -10.38 6.70
CA ALA A 357 32.14 -9.89 7.39
C ALA A 357 32.44 -10.64 8.70
N ALA A 358 33.69 -10.51 9.17
CA ALA A 358 34.11 -10.90 10.51
C ALA A 358 34.77 -9.69 11.19
N VAL A 359 34.21 -9.27 12.32
CA VAL A 359 34.69 -8.12 13.10
C VAL A 359 35.47 -8.65 14.29
N GLU A 360 36.80 -8.58 14.21
CA GLU A 360 37.72 -9.12 15.23
C GLU A 360 38.11 -8.09 16.31
N LYS A 361 37.75 -6.82 16.10
CA LYS A 361 38.02 -5.70 17.02
C LYS A 361 36.83 -4.78 17.07
N VAL A 362 35.91 -5.09 17.97
CA VAL A 362 34.65 -4.36 18.18
C VAL A 362 34.93 -2.98 18.76
N THR A 363 34.31 -1.96 18.18
CA THR A 363 34.40 -0.57 18.63
C THR A 363 33.08 -0.10 19.24
N ASP A 364 32.92 1.21 19.48
CA ASP A 364 31.65 1.79 19.96
C ASP A 364 30.57 1.76 18.87
N SER A 365 30.99 1.85 17.62
CA SER A 365 30.12 1.79 16.44
C SER A 365 30.91 1.21 15.29
N ASP A 366 30.50 0.03 14.86
CA ASP A 366 31.13 -0.67 13.75
C ASP A 366 30.33 -0.42 12.48
N ALA A 367 30.99 0.01 11.40
CA ALA A 367 30.42 0.18 10.08
C ALA A 367 30.95 -0.92 9.15
N ILE A 368 30.05 -1.80 8.72
CA ILE A 368 30.36 -3.00 7.93
C ILE A 368 29.88 -2.76 6.50
N SER A 369 30.81 -2.77 5.55
CA SER A 369 30.46 -2.79 4.12
C SER A 369 29.98 -4.17 3.72
N ALA A 370 28.83 -4.25 3.04
CA ALA A 370 28.28 -5.50 2.50
C ALA A 370 28.37 -5.59 0.96
N GLU A 371 29.03 -4.63 0.32
CA GLU A 371 29.35 -4.66 -1.12
C GLU A 371 28.13 -4.93 -2.04
N LYS A 372 26.96 -4.42 -1.68
CA LYS A 372 25.67 -4.62 -2.38
C LYS A 372 25.23 -6.10 -2.42
N GLN A 373 25.59 -6.90 -1.43
CA GLN A 373 25.06 -8.26 -1.32
C GLN A 373 23.53 -8.23 -1.17
N GLU A 374 22.82 -8.98 -2.02
CA GLU A 374 21.36 -9.11 -1.95
C GLU A 374 20.97 -9.97 -0.74
N VAL A 375 20.17 -9.43 0.18
CA VAL A 375 19.71 -10.14 1.37
C VAL A 375 18.24 -9.85 1.66
N LYS A 376 17.56 -10.86 2.20
CA LYS A 376 16.26 -10.77 2.89
C LYS A 376 16.45 -10.85 4.42
N PHE A 377 17.53 -11.50 4.86
CA PHE A 377 17.90 -11.67 6.26
C PHE A 377 19.34 -11.24 6.51
N VAL A 378 19.57 -10.55 7.62
CA VAL A 378 20.91 -10.26 8.16
C VAL A 378 21.05 -10.97 9.51
N ARG A 379 22.13 -11.73 9.70
CA ARG A 379 22.45 -12.41 10.96
C ARG A 379 23.79 -11.95 11.53
N LEU A 380 23.79 -11.66 12.83
CA LEU A 380 24.97 -11.42 13.65
C LEU A 380 25.19 -12.61 14.60
N ASP A 381 26.40 -13.16 14.59
CA ASP A 381 26.84 -14.20 15.52
C ASP A 381 27.90 -13.63 16.47
N LEU A 382 27.51 -13.34 17.71
CA LEU A 382 28.32 -12.65 18.72
C LEU A 382 29.16 -13.61 19.57
N SER A 383 30.39 -13.22 19.92
CA SER A 383 31.29 -13.99 20.77
C SER A 383 32.34 -13.14 21.51
N GLY A 384 33.06 -13.74 22.45
CA GLY A 384 34.23 -13.12 23.09
C GLY A 384 33.86 -12.02 24.08
N LYS A 385 32.82 -12.23 24.88
CA LYS A 385 32.20 -11.19 25.71
C LYS A 385 33.19 -10.43 26.61
N GLN A 386 33.12 -9.10 26.60
CA GLN A 386 34.03 -8.25 27.38
C GLN A 386 33.79 -8.29 28.90
N ALA A 387 32.55 -8.53 29.34
CA ALA A 387 32.18 -8.68 30.75
C ALA A 387 31.43 -10.01 30.97
N ALA A 388 32.09 -10.99 31.58
CA ALA A 388 31.60 -12.38 31.66
C ALA A 388 30.24 -12.54 32.39
N ASP A 389 29.94 -11.66 33.33
CA ASP A 389 28.77 -11.67 34.22
C ASP A 389 27.60 -10.79 33.76
N GLN A 390 27.73 -10.09 32.63
CA GLN A 390 26.69 -9.21 32.06
C GLN A 390 26.24 -9.72 30.68
N GLY A 391 25.08 -9.28 30.20
CA GLY A 391 24.62 -9.54 28.83
C GLY A 391 25.34 -8.63 27.81
N TYR A 392 25.24 -8.94 26.52
CA TYR A 392 25.65 -7.99 25.47
C TYR A 392 24.66 -6.84 25.40
N GLU A 393 25.15 -5.64 25.11
CA GLU A 393 24.34 -4.44 24.92
C GLU A 393 24.53 -3.88 23.51
N ILE A 394 23.46 -3.76 22.75
CA ILE A 394 23.45 -3.13 21.42
C ILE A 394 22.39 -2.03 21.43
N ALA A 395 22.81 -0.81 21.10
CA ALA A 395 21.98 0.37 21.10
C ALA A 395 21.10 0.48 19.85
N GLU A 396 21.60 0.05 18.68
CA GLU A 396 20.86 0.07 17.41
C GLU A 396 21.61 -0.78 16.37
N ILE A 397 20.89 -1.43 15.47
CA ILE A 397 21.38 -2.02 14.23
C ILE A 397 20.72 -1.29 13.07
N GLU A 398 21.55 -0.70 12.21
CA GLU A 398 21.07 0.03 11.03
C GLU A 398 21.51 -0.70 9.76
N ILE A 399 20.62 -0.82 8.78
CA ILE A 399 20.90 -1.49 7.50
C ILE A 399 20.58 -0.51 6.38
N PHE A 400 21.55 -0.24 5.51
CA PHE A 400 21.42 0.69 4.39
C PHE A 400 21.64 -0.03 3.07
N GLY A 401 20.86 0.38 2.07
CA GLY A 401 20.91 -0.16 0.72
C GLY A 401 19.62 0.10 -0.04
N ASP A 402 19.62 -0.30 -1.30
CA ASP A 402 18.49 -0.12 -2.19
C ASP A 402 17.66 -1.40 -2.30
N PRO A 403 16.32 -1.29 -2.36
CA PRO A 403 15.46 -2.39 -2.80
C PRO A 403 15.90 -2.97 -4.14
N VAL A 404 15.94 -4.29 -4.23
CA VAL A 404 16.25 -4.98 -5.48
C VAL A 404 14.98 -5.07 -6.33
N ARG A 405 14.94 -4.30 -7.42
CA ARG A 405 13.88 -4.36 -8.44
C ARG A 405 14.44 -5.08 -9.67
N LYS A 406 13.96 -6.31 -9.92
CA LYS A 406 14.32 -7.09 -11.13
C LYS A 406 13.26 -6.86 -12.21
N PRO A 407 13.65 -6.76 -13.50
CA PRO A 407 12.67 -6.71 -14.57
C PRO A 407 11.74 -7.92 -14.51
N ALA A 408 10.44 -7.68 -14.59
CA ALA A 408 9.44 -8.72 -14.61
C ALA A 408 9.54 -9.55 -15.90
N ASP A 409 9.40 -10.88 -15.79
CA ASP A 409 9.16 -11.75 -16.93
C ASP A 409 7.63 -11.78 -17.22
N PRO A 410 7.18 -11.19 -18.34
CA PRO A 410 5.75 -11.08 -18.63
C PRO A 410 5.12 -12.40 -19.10
N ALA A 411 5.90 -13.48 -19.21
CA ALA A 411 5.40 -14.78 -19.63
C ALA A 411 4.35 -15.32 -18.65
N ASP A 412 3.22 -15.77 -19.21
CA ASP A 412 2.22 -16.51 -18.45
C ASP A 412 2.79 -17.87 -17.99
N LEU A 413 2.66 -18.14 -16.70
CA LEU A 413 3.09 -19.37 -16.04
C LEU A 413 1.99 -20.45 -16.06
N LEU A 414 0.74 -20.09 -16.36
CA LEU A 414 -0.35 -21.05 -16.42
C LEU A 414 -0.39 -21.75 -17.78
N ALA A 415 -0.49 -23.08 -17.74
CA ALA A 415 -0.72 -23.86 -18.95
C ALA A 415 -2.19 -23.74 -19.39
N ASN A 416 -2.41 -23.22 -20.60
CA ASN A 416 -3.72 -23.11 -21.25
C ASN A 416 -4.80 -22.44 -20.36
N GLY A 417 -4.44 -21.33 -19.72
CA GLY A 417 -5.37 -20.53 -18.93
C GLY A 417 -6.40 -19.74 -19.76
N SER A 418 -6.18 -19.60 -21.07
CA SER A 418 -7.16 -19.08 -22.04
C SER A 418 -8.16 -20.12 -22.52
N PHE A 419 -7.95 -21.40 -22.21
CA PHE A 419 -8.85 -22.51 -22.59
C PHE A 419 -9.02 -22.73 -24.10
N GLU A 420 -8.10 -22.23 -24.93
CA GLU A 420 -8.18 -22.30 -26.40
C GLU A 420 -7.66 -23.63 -26.99
N GLU A 421 -6.90 -24.44 -26.26
CA GLU A 421 -6.43 -25.74 -26.80
C GLU A 421 -7.60 -26.69 -27.12
N ASP A 422 -7.45 -27.51 -28.17
CA ASP A 422 -8.52 -28.39 -28.67
C ASP A 422 -8.88 -29.54 -27.70
N GLY A 423 -10.13 -29.56 -27.22
CA GLY A 423 -10.72 -30.66 -26.45
C GLY A 423 -11.86 -30.22 -25.54
N ASP A 424 -12.85 -31.09 -25.30
CA ASP A 424 -13.97 -30.82 -24.39
C ASP A 424 -13.62 -31.11 -22.90
N ALA A 425 -12.36 -31.44 -22.60
CA ALA A 425 -11.88 -31.77 -21.27
C ALA A 425 -11.17 -30.56 -20.64
N LEU A 426 -11.17 -30.50 -19.30
CA LEU A 426 -10.36 -29.53 -18.57
C LEU A 426 -8.89 -29.58 -19.03
N PRO A 427 -8.20 -28.42 -19.16
CA PRO A 427 -6.80 -28.42 -19.57
C PRO A 427 -5.91 -29.20 -18.61
N ALA A 428 -4.78 -29.70 -19.12
CA ALA A 428 -3.80 -30.40 -18.29
C ALA A 428 -3.34 -29.51 -17.13
N GLY A 429 -3.39 -30.04 -15.90
CA GLY A 429 -3.03 -29.30 -14.67
C GLY A 429 -4.25 -28.80 -13.88
N TRP A 430 -5.36 -28.51 -14.55
CA TRP A 430 -6.60 -28.07 -13.92
C TRP A 430 -7.41 -29.23 -13.35
N ARG A 431 -7.98 -29.04 -12.16
CA ARG A 431 -8.66 -30.09 -11.39
C ARG A 431 -9.93 -29.55 -10.76
N LEU A 432 -11.00 -30.32 -10.90
CA LEU A 432 -12.25 -30.11 -10.19
C LEU A 432 -12.30 -31.03 -8.96
N LYS A 433 -12.63 -30.47 -7.79
CA LYS A 433 -12.82 -31.21 -6.55
C LYS A 433 -14.13 -30.78 -5.89
N GLU A 434 -14.81 -31.74 -5.25
CA GLU A 434 -15.82 -31.45 -4.23
C GLU A 434 -15.10 -30.93 -2.98
N ASP A 435 -15.57 -29.83 -2.40
CA ASP A 435 -14.98 -29.30 -1.15
C ASP A 435 -15.31 -30.21 0.05
N GLN A 436 -16.45 -30.91 0.00
CA GLN A 436 -16.83 -31.95 0.96
C GLN A 436 -17.39 -33.18 0.23
N PRO A 437 -17.03 -34.42 0.63
CA PRO A 437 -17.56 -35.62 -0.03
C PRO A 437 -19.10 -35.67 -0.05
N GLY A 438 -19.68 -35.68 -1.26
CA GLY A 438 -21.14 -35.72 -1.45
C GLY A 438 -21.82 -34.35 -1.52
N SER A 439 -21.07 -33.24 -1.59
CA SER A 439 -21.60 -31.93 -1.97
C SER A 439 -22.13 -31.94 -3.41
N ALA A 440 -23.05 -31.01 -3.74
CA ALA A 440 -23.66 -30.93 -5.06
C ALA A 440 -22.62 -30.71 -6.20
N ALA A 441 -23.01 -31.10 -7.41
CA ALA A 441 -22.11 -31.19 -8.56
C ALA A 441 -21.70 -29.80 -9.06
N LEU A 442 -20.48 -29.37 -8.73
CA LEU A 442 -19.78 -28.39 -9.54
C LEU A 442 -19.42 -29.08 -10.86
N THR A 443 -19.69 -28.41 -11.97
CA THR A 443 -19.29 -28.88 -13.30
C THR A 443 -18.48 -27.81 -13.99
N ALA A 444 -17.47 -28.23 -14.75
CA ALA A 444 -16.66 -27.36 -15.57
C ALA A 444 -16.76 -27.82 -17.02
N ALA A 445 -17.06 -26.91 -17.93
CA ALA A 445 -17.17 -27.20 -19.36
C ALA A 445 -16.61 -26.03 -20.16
N VAL A 446 -15.92 -26.34 -21.25
CA VAL A 446 -15.53 -25.33 -22.24
C VAL A 446 -16.79 -24.79 -22.92
N ASP A 447 -16.92 -23.46 -22.97
CA ASP A 447 -18.00 -22.75 -23.67
C ASP A 447 -17.43 -22.06 -24.92
N THR A 448 -18.20 -22.05 -26.01
CA THR A 448 -17.82 -21.44 -27.30
C THR A 448 -18.77 -20.32 -27.73
N GLN A 449 -19.78 -20.02 -26.90
CA GLN A 449 -20.77 -18.98 -27.13
C GLN A 449 -20.60 -17.78 -26.19
N THR A 450 -20.08 -18.01 -24.98
CA THR A 450 -19.83 -16.98 -23.98
C THR A 450 -18.32 -16.87 -23.72
N GLN A 451 -17.62 -16.01 -24.45
CA GLN A 451 -16.17 -15.80 -24.34
C GLN A 451 -15.81 -14.33 -24.55
N THR A 452 -14.56 -13.99 -24.28
CA THR A 452 -13.98 -12.67 -24.54
C THR A 452 -13.32 -12.62 -25.92
N GLU A 453 -12.00 -12.42 -26.00
CA GLU A 453 -11.23 -12.63 -27.22
C GLU A 453 -11.04 -14.13 -27.47
N GLY A 454 -10.80 -14.53 -28.73
CA GLY A 454 -10.65 -15.95 -29.08
C GLY A 454 -11.99 -16.65 -29.36
N SER A 455 -12.05 -17.93 -29.04
CA SER A 455 -13.14 -18.83 -29.41
C SER A 455 -13.74 -19.63 -28.25
N ARG A 456 -13.14 -19.58 -27.07
CA ARG A 456 -13.48 -20.42 -25.92
C ARG A 456 -13.37 -19.67 -24.60
N SER A 457 -14.08 -20.17 -23.59
CA SER A 457 -13.91 -19.84 -22.17
C SER A 457 -14.21 -21.08 -21.32
N LEU A 458 -14.02 -21.01 -20.00
CA LEU A 458 -14.41 -22.07 -19.07
C LEU A 458 -15.66 -21.67 -18.27
N ALA A 459 -16.76 -22.39 -18.47
CA ALA A 459 -17.97 -22.27 -17.68
C ALA A 459 -17.91 -23.19 -16.44
N LEU A 460 -17.92 -22.59 -15.26
CA LEU A 460 -18.00 -23.24 -13.96
C LEU A 460 -19.41 -23.11 -13.41
N THR A 461 -20.17 -24.21 -13.36
CA THR A 461 -21.59 -24.20 -12.98
C THR A 461 -21.84 -24.94 -11.69
N ALA A 462 -22.42 -24.25 -10.70
CA ALA A 462 -22.90 -24.81 -9.45
C ALA A 462 -24.38 -25.18 -9.58
N ALA A 463 -24.72 -26.44 -9.29
CA ALA A 463 -26.11 -26.93 -9.24
C ALA A 463 -26.48 -27.27 -7.79
N GLY A 464 -27.55 -26.68 -7.23
CA GLY A 464 -28.04 -26.93 -5.87
C GLY A 464 -28.24 -25.67 -5.00
N THR A 465 -29.39 -25.58 -4.32
CA THR A 465 -29.83 -24.44 -3.50
C THR A 465 -29.50 -24.53 -2.00
N ASP A 466 -28.89 -25.61 -1.52
CA ASP A 466 -28.85 -25.94 -0.08
C ASP A 466 -27.69 -25.27 0.69
N GLY A 467 -27.15 -24.17 0.17
CA GLY A 467 -26.20 -23.27 0.86
C GLY A 467 -24.89 -23.90 1.36
N SER A 468 -24.63 -25.18 1.04
CA SER A 468 -23.56 -26.00 1.65
C SER A 468 -22.71 -26.76 0.63
N ALA A 469 -22.99 -26.62 -0.66
CA ALA A 469 -22.18 -27.24 -1.71
C ALA A 469 -21.17 -26.24 -2.26
N ALA A 470 -19.93 -26.32 -1.79
CA ALA A 470 -18.80 -25.65 -2.40
C ALA A 470 -18.07 -26.66 -3.31
N GLY A 471 -17.78 -26.25 -4.53
CA GLY A 471 -16.82 -26.96 -5.39
C GLY A 471 -15.62 -26.07 -5.68
N VAL A 472 -14.51 -26.70 -6.05
CA VAL A 472 -13.25 -26.01 -6.28
C VAL A 472 -12.67 -26.38 -7.64
N LEU A 473 -12.43 -25.39 -8.48
CA LEU A 473 -11.54 -25.49 -9.62
C LEU A 473 -10.14 -25.06 -9.16
N SER A 474 -9.13 -25.89 -9.38
CA SER A 474 -7.76 -25.62 -8.91
C SER A 474 -6.71 -25.94 -9.97
N THR A 475 -5.59 -25.22 -9.91
CA THR A 475 -4.36 -25.50 -10.66
C THR A 475 -3.14 -25.21 -9.78
N GLU A 476 -2.00 -25.81 -10.11
CA GLU A 476 -0.75 -25.64 -9.35
C GLU A 476 0.39 -25.28 -10.31
N LEU A 477 1.25 -24.35 -9.90
CA LEU A 477 2.39 -23.86 -10.66
C LEU A 477 3.60 -23.60 -9.77
N GLU A 478 4.78 -23.58 -10.38
CA GLU A 478 6.04 -23.18 -9.72
C GLU A 478 6.17 -21.64 -9.71
N LEU A 479 6.73 -21.09 -8.63
CA LEU A 479 7.01 -19.66 -8.49
C LEU A 479 8.43 -19.44 -7.96
N LYS A 480 8.96 -18.23 -8.19
CA LYS A 480 10.20 -17.77 -7.55
C LYS A 480 9.88 -17.17 -6.18
N PRO A 481 10.72 -17.37 -5.14
CA PRO A 481 10.56 -16.71 -3.85
C PRO A 481 10.82 -15.19 -3.93
N ASN A 482 10.29 -14.41 -2.98
CA ASN A 482 10.48 -12.95 -2.88
C ASN A 482 10.19 -12.18 -4.19
N THR A 483 9.20 -12.61 -4.97
CA THR A 483 8.95 -12.10 -6.32
C THR A 483 7.49 -11.61 -6.41
N PRO A 484 7.25 -10.39 -6.93
CA PRO A 484 5.90 -9.93 -7.24
C PRO A 484 5.32 -10.63 -8.47
N TYR A 485 4.07 -11.06 -8.36
CA TYR A 485 3.29 -11.67 -9.42
C TYR A 485 1.91 -11.02 -9.50
N GLN A 486 1.25 -11.18 -10.63
CA GLN A 486 -0.14 -10.78 -10.82
C GLN A 486 -0.97 -11.97 -11.29
N LEU A 487 -2.10 -12.19 -10.64
CA LEU A 487 -3.21 -12.98 -11.17
C LEU A 487 -4.08 -12.05 -12.04
N VAL A 488 -4.34 -12.46 -13.28
CA VAL A 488 -5.31 -11.79 -14.16
C VAL A 488 -6.32 -12.82 -14.64
N PHE A 489 -7.59 -12.46 -14.70
CA PHE A 489 -8.59 -13.20 -15.46
C PHE A 489 -9.76 -12.33 -15.85
N HIS A 490 -10.39 -12.67 -16.97
CA HIS A 490 -11.69 -12.18 -17.33
C HIS A 490 -12.76 -13.05 -16.66
N HIS A 491 -13.82 -12.42 -16.19
CA HIS A 491 -14.96 -13.15 -15.63
C HIS A 491 -16.29 -12.52 -16.00
N LYS A 492 -17.30 -13.39 -15.97
CA LYS A 492 -18.71 -13.06 -16.14
C LYS A 492 -19.51 -14.08 -15.34
N SER A 493 -20.67 -13.69 -14.84
CA SER A 493 -21.52 -14.58 -14.03
C SER A 493 -23.00 -14.48 -14.40
N ALA A 494 -23.77 -15.49 -14.04
CA ALA A 494 -25.22 -15.48 -14.09
C ALA A 494 -25.80 -16.27 -12.92
N GLY A 495 -26.75 -15.68 -12.20
CA GLY A 495 -27.40 -16.31 -11.02
C GLY A 495 -26.53 -16.35 -9.76
N LEU A 496 -25.36 -15.72 -9.76
CA LEU A 496 -24.43 -15.69 -8.64
C LEU A 496 -24.37 -14.28 -8.02
N SER A 497 -24.00 -14.21 -6.75
CA SER A 497 -23.64 -12.98 -6.04
C SER A 497 -22.20 -13.04 -5.58
N SER A 498 -21.64 -11.92 -5.12
CA SER A 498 -20.25 -11.87 -4.61
C SER A 498 -20.00 -12.87 -3.47
N ASP A 499 -21.00 -13.13 -2.62
CA ASP A 499 -20.98 -14.17 -1.56
C ASP A 499 -20.85 -15.61 -2.10
N SER A 500 -21.14 -15.83 -3.38
CA SER A 500 -21.08 -17.16 -4.00
C SER A 500 -19.65 -17.59 -4.35
N PHE A 501 -18.69 -16.66 -4.31
CA PHE A 501 -17.34 -16.86 -4.82
C PHE A 501 -16.26 -16.69 -3.76
N GLY A 502 -15.26 -17.57 -3.84
CA GLY A 502 -14.01 -17.45 -3.10
C GLY A 502 -12.81 -17.67 -4.00
N LEU A 503 -11.81 -16.81 -3.88
CA LEU A 503 -10.48 -17.00 -4.47
C LEU A 503 -9.50 -17.40 -3.35
N GLU A 504 -8.83 -18.53 -3.54
CA GLU A 504 -7.76 -18.97 -2.65
C GLU A 504 -6.44 -19.13 -3.43
N MET A 505 -5.37 -18.57 -2.86
CA MET A 505 -4.00 -18.72 -3.37
C MET A 505 -3.13 -19.24 -2.23
N THR A 506 -2.69 -20.49 -2.35
CA THR A 506 -1.96 -21.19 -1.29
C THR A 506 -0.52 -21.42 -1.73
N GLN A 507 0.41 -20.64 -1.17
CA GLN A 507 1.84 -20.80 -1.38
C GLN A 507 2.40 -21.96 -0.54
N LYS A 508 3.30 -22.74 -1.13
CA LYS A 508 3.95 -23.88 -0.46
C LYS A 508 5.46 -23.84 -0.61
N THR A 509 6.16 -24.38 0.40
CA THR A 509 7.61 -24.59 0.35
C THR A 509 7.98 -25.68 -0.65
N ALA A 510 9.28 -25.83 -0.95
CA ALA A 510 9.76 -26.93 -1.79
C ALA A 510 9.47 -28.33 -1.19
N ALA A 511 9.22 -28.42 0.12
CA ALA A 511 8.79 -29.64 0.79
C ALA A 511 7.26 -29.89 0.71
N GLY A 512 6.50 -28.96 0.12
CA GLY A 512 5.05 -29.02 -0.01
C GLY A 512 4.28 -28.52 1.23
N GLU A 513 4.95 -27.85 2.16
CA GLU A 513 4.32 -27.29 3.36
C GLU A 513 3.67 -25.94 3.03
N VAL A 514 2.42 -25.74 3.49
CA VAL A 514 1.70 -24.47 3.31
C VAL A 514 2.40 -23.36 4.10
N ILE A 515 2.45 -22.16 3.53
CA ILE A 515 2.97 -20.94 4.16
C ILE A 515 1.79 -20.04 4.56
N PRO A 516 1.28 -20.12 5.80
CA PRO A 516 0.00 -19.50 6.17
C PRO A 516 0.03 -17.97 6.14
N THR A 517 1.19 -17.36 6.42
CA THR A 517 1.36 -15.90 6.43
C THR A 517 1.18 -15.25 5.05
N HIS A 518 1.24 -16.05 3.98
CA HIS A 518 1.09 -15.60 2.60
C HIS A 518 -0.11 -16.24 1.90
N GLN A 519 -1.00 -16.89 2.65
CA GLN A 519 -2.20 -17.49 2.08
C GLN A 519 -3.25 -16.39 1.81
N VAL A 520 -3.76 -16.35 0.58
CA VAL A 520 -4.83 -15.42 0.18
C VAL A 520 -6.16 -16.16 0.25
N GLN A 521 -7.15 -15.56 0.91
CA GLN A 521 -8.51 -16.11 1.01
C GLN A 521 -9.53 -14.99 0.84
N LEU A 522 -9.77 -14.60 -0.41
CA LEU A 522 -10.69 -13.53 -0.76
C LEU A 522 -12.08 -14.11 -0.99
N ASN A 523 -13.00 -13.86 -0.05
CA ASN A 523 -14.43 -14.14 -0.21
C ASN A 523 -15.18 -12.82 -0.37
N ASP A 524 -16.24 -12.79 -1.17
CA ASP A 524 -17.03 -11.56 -1.35
C ASP A 524 -16.16 -10.37 -1.79
N ASN A 525 -15.36 -10.58 -2.85
CA ASN A 525 -14.36 -9.63 -3.36
C ASN A 525 -14.43 -9.44 -4.90
N LEU A 526 -15.44 -10.02 -5.57
CA LEU A 526 -15.60 -9.98 -7.03
C LEU A 526 -17.00 -9.47 -7.39
N CYS A 527 -17.13 -8.54 -8.35
CA CYS A 527 -18.44 -8.10 -8.81
C CYS A 527 -19.06 -9.19 -9.71
N MET A 528 -20.08 -9.87 -9.21
CA MET A 528 -20.82 -10.84 -10.03
C MET A 528 -21.77 -10.10 -10.96
N SER A 529 -21.37 -9.96 -12.22
CA SER A 529 -22.12 -9.27 -13.28
C SER A 529 -22.42 -10.17 -14.46
N GLU A 530 -23.49 -9.87 -15.20
CA GLU A 530 -23.77 -10.47 -16.52
C GLU A 530 -22.91 -9.86 -17.64
N ASP A 531 -22.16 -8.79 -17.37
CA ASP A 531 -21.16 -8.23 -18.28
C ASP A 531 -19.77 -8.77 -17.93
N TRP A 532 -18.90 -8.88 -18.94
CA TRP A 532 -17.51 -9.26 -18.72
C TRP A 532 -16.75 -8.14 -17.98
N ALA A 533 -15.97 -8.54 -16.98
CA ALA A 533 -15.06 -7.69 -16.24
C ALA A 533 -13.67 -8.34 -16.13
N VAL A 534 -12.67 -7.55 -15.74
CA VAL A 534 -11.28 -8.00 -15.55
C VAL A 534 -10.92 -7.88 -14.07
N TYR A 535 -10.43 -8.98 -13.51
CA TYR A 535 -9.87 -8.98 -12.17
C TYR A 535 -8.35 -9.09 -12.25
N ARG A 536 -7.65 -8.15 -11.61
CA ARG A 536 -6.19 -8.11 -11.47
C ARG A 536 -5.87 -8.09 -9.99
N TYR A 537 -5.05 -9.03 -9.53
CA TYR A 537 -4.62 -9.12 -8.14
C TYR A 537 -3.12 -9.35 -8.07
N ASP A 538 -2.42 -8.33 -7.57
CA ASP A 538 -0.98 -8.40 -7.33
C ASP A 538 -0.71 -9.07 -5.98
N PHE A 539 0.26 -9.97 -5.97
CA PHE A 539 0.69 -10.71 -4.79
C PHE A 539 2.21 -10.89 -4.75
N VAL A 540 2.76 -11.08 -3.56
CA VAL A 540 4.20 -11.33 -3.38
C VAL A 540 4.43 -12.73 -2.84
N THR A 541 5.46 -13.41 -3.35
CA THR A 541 5.82 -14.74 -2.83
C THR A 541 6.67 -14.64 -1.56
N ALA A 542 6.41 -15.55 -0.63
CA ALA A 542 7.23 -15.71 0.56
C ALA A 542 8.67 -16.07 0.19
N TYR A 543 9.62 -15.79 1.10
CA TYR A 543 11.04 -16.10 0.89
C TYR A 543 11.34 -17.60 0.72
N SER A 544 10.45 -18.47 1.19
CA SER A 544 10.54 -19.92 1.11
C SER A 544 9.55 -20.55 0.12
N ALA A 545 8.77 -19.73 -0.59
CA ALA A 545 7.78 -20.21 -1.54
C ALA A 545 8.45 -20.85 -2.77
N SER A 546 7.90 -21.98 -3.20
CA SER A 546 8.32 -22.71 -4.40
C SER A 546 7.16 -23.00 -5.33
N THR A 547 5.96 -23.21 -4.80
CA THR A 547 4.75 -23.46 -5.60
C THR A 547 3.56 -22.68 -5.09
N LEU A 548 2.57 -22.51 -5.96
CA LEU A 548 1.28 -21.91 -5.66
C LEU A 548 0.16 -22.83 -6.14
N GLU A 549 -0.82 -23.09 -5.28
CA GLU A 549 -2.12 -23.64 -5.66
C GLU A 549 -3.13 -22.50 -5.79
N LEU A 550 -3.58 -22.22 -7.01
CA LEU A 550 -4.65 -21.26 -7.33
C LEU A 550 -5.98 -22.01 -7.33
N SER A 551 -6.97 -21.50 -6.59
CA SER A 551 -8.28 -22.14 -6.43
C SER A 551 -9.43 -21.15 -6.54
N PHE A 552 -10.36 -21.43 -7.45
CA PHE A 552 -11.64 -20.75 -7.58
C PHE A 552 -12.72 -21.61 -6.93
N LYS A 553 -13.35 -21.07 -5.89
CA LYS A 553 -14.42 -21.71 -5.13
C LYS A 553 -15.75 -21.09 -5.54
N LEU A 554 -16.73 -21.95 -5.77
CA LEU A 554 -18.10 -21.55 -6.06
C LEU A 554 -19.08 -22.33 -5.18
N GLY A 555 -20.01 -21.63 -4.55
CA GLY A 555 -21.04 -22.21 -3.69
C GLY A 555 -22.13 -21.22 -3.31
N GLY A 556 -23.04 -21.61 -2.42
CA GLY A 556 -24.07 -20.70 -1.86
C GLY A 556 -25.28 -20.40 -2.77
N ALA A 557 -25.14 -20.52 -4.09
CA ALA A 557 -26.23 -20.28 -5.05
C ALA A 557 -26.14 -21.17 -6.30
N GLU A 558 -27.25 -21.29 -7.03
CA GLU A 558 -27.28 -21.89 -8.37
C GLU A 558 -26.90 -20.85 -9.42
N GLY A 559 -25.90 -21.15 -10.23
CA GLY A 559 -25.44 -20.24 -11.26
C GLY A 559 -24.16 -20.69 -11.95
N THR A 560 -23.70 -19.85 -12.87
CA THR A 560 -22.51 -20.10 -13.68
C THR A 560 -21.56 -18.92 -13.59
N LEU A 561 -20.28 -19.21 -13.36
CA LEU A 561 -19.15 -18.31 -13.50
C LEU A 561 -18.37 -18.71 -14.76
N TRP A 562 -18.23 -17.81 -15.71
CA TRP A 562 -17.32 -17.96 -16.83
C TRP A 562 -15.97 -17.34 -16.46
N LEU A 563 -14.90 -18.08 -16.70
CA LEU A 563 -13.52 -17.63 -16.57
C LEU A 563 -12.87 -17.67 -17.96
N ASP A 564 -12.09 -16.66 -18.26
CA ASP A 564 -11.36 -16.57 -19.52
C ASP A 564 -10.01 -15.87 -19.32
N ASP A 565 -9.03 -16.20 -20.15
CA ASP A 565 -7.66 -15.68 -20.10
C ASP A 565 -7.06 -15.62 -18.67
N VAL A 566 -7.12 -16.72 -17.93
CA VAL A 566 -6.52 -16.80 -16.59
C VAL A 566 -4.99 -16.88 -16.70
N GLN A 567 -4.29 -15.91 -16.14
CA GLN A 567 -2.84 -15.78 -16.24
C GLN A 567 -2.20 -15.55 -14.88
N ILE A 568 -0.99 -16.09 -14.69
CA ILE A 568 -0.08 -15.68 -13.62
C ILE A 568 1.25 -15.30 -14.25
N ARG A 569 1.69 -14.07 -14.00
CA ARG A 569 2.93 -13.51 -14.58
C ARG A 569 3.66 -12.65 -13.56
N GLU A 570 4.98 -12.53 -13.71
CA GLU A 570 5.74 -11.56 -12.92
C GLU A 570 5.33 -10.15 -13.34
N VAL A 571 5.30 -9.21 -12.41
CA VAL A 571 4.96 -7.81 -12.68
C VAL A 571 5.83 -6.85 -11.90
N THR A 572 5.93 -5.61 -12.40
CA THR A 572 6.31 -4.45 -11.61
C THR A 572 5.04 -3.66 -11.27
N PRO A 573 4.58 -3.67 -10.00
CA PRO A 573 3.34 -3.00 -9.64
C PRO A 573 3.41 -1.47 -9.73
N VAL A 574 2.33 -0.84 -10.18
CA VAL A 574 2.10 0.60 -10.03
C VAL A 574 2.05 0.93 -8.53
N GLN A 575 2.88 1.89 -8.12
CA GLN A 575 2.94 2.41 -6.77
C GLN A 575 2.19 3.74 -6.63
N ASN A 576 2.35 4.65 -7.60
CA ASN A 576 1.63 5.91 -7.66
C ASN A 576 1.32 6.34 -9.10
N LEU A 577 0.29 7.17 -9.23
CA LEU A 577 -0.05 7.92 -10.44
C LEU A 577 -0.17 9.40 -10.09
N PHE A 578 0.73 10.23 -10.63
CA PHE A 578 0.70 11.68 -10.43
C PHE A 578 0.31 12.39 -11.71
N LEU A 579 -0.83 13.09 -11.68
CA LEU A 579 -1.28 13.88 -12.81
C LEU A 579 -0.85 15.34 -12.64
N SER A 580 -0.50 15.96 -13.77
CA SER A 580 -0.27 17.40 -13.86
C SER A 580 -0.88 17.95 -15.15
N ALA A 581 -1.32 19.20 -15.11
CA ALA A 581 -1.87 19.92 -16.26
C ALA A 581 -1.01 21.13 -16.59
N GLU A 582 -0.78 21.41 -17.88
CA GLU A 582 -0.06 22.63 -18.30
C GLU A 582 -0.84 23.91 -17.93
N LYS A 583 -2.17 23.82 -17.83
CA LYS A 583 -3.08 24.87 -17.40
C LYS A 583 -4.22 24.28 -16.56
N SER A 584 -4.53 24.89 -15.43
CA SER A 584 -5.65 24.51 -14.57
C SER A 584 -6.95 25.29 -14.85
N GLY A 585 -6.84 26.47 -15.48
CA GLY A 585 -7.97 27.31 -15.90
C GLY A 585 -8.03 27.43 -17.42
N LEU A 586 -9.20 27.18 -18.00
CA LEU A 586 -9.44 27.20 -19.44
C LEU A 586 -10.68 28.00 -19.79
N LYS A 587 -10.74 28.55 -21.00
CA LYS A 587 -11.99 29.05 -21.60
C LYS A 587 -12.58 28.05 -22.58
N PRO A 588 -13.89 28.09 -22.86
CA PRO A 588 -14.51 27.25 -23.87
C PRO A 588 -13.75 27.27 -25.21
N GLY A 589 -13.42 26.08 -25.72
CA GLY A 589 -12.63 25.89 -26.94
C GLY A 589 -11.11 25.91 -26.76
N GLU A 590 -10.59 26.28 -25.58
CA GLU A 590 -9.17 26.14 -25.27
C GLU A 590 -8.80 24.68 -24.95
N THR A 591 -7.51 24.39 -25.11
CA THR A 591 -6.95 23.07 -24.85
C THR A 591 -5.78 23.14 -23.87
N THR A 592 -5.61 22.08 -23.09
CA THR A 592 -4.41 21.82 -22.27
C THR A 592 -3.99 20.37 -22.43
N LEU A 593 -2.72 20.09 -22.20
CA LEU A 593 -2.26 18.71 -21.99
C LEU A 593 -2.34 18.38 -20.50
N VAL A 594 -2.86 17.20 -20.20
CA VAL A 594 -2.74 16.54 -18.89
C VAL A 594 -1.82 15.34 -19.07
N THR A 595 -0.81 15.24 -18.23
CA THR A 595 0.17 14.14 -18.24
C THR A 595 0.04 13.30 -16.98
N CYS A 596 0.22 11.99 -17.10
CA CYS A 596 0.28 11.06 -15.99
C CYS A 596 1.70 10.51 -15.84
N GLU A 597 2.31 10.73 -14.68
CA GLU A 597 3.55 10.07 -14.27
C GLU A 597 3.20 8.78 -13.52
N VAL A 598 3.67 7.65 -14.06
CA VAL A 598 3.54 6.33 -13.43
C VAL A 598 4.79 6.06 -12.61
N VAL A 599 4.63 5.68 -11.34
CA VAL A 599 5.75 5.37 -10.44
C VAL A 599 5.67 3.91 -10.01
N PRO A 600 6.75 3.11 -10.20
CA PRO A 600 7.90 3.43 -11.05
C PRO A 600 7.49 3.51 -12.53
N GLU A 601 8.30 4.19 -13.37
CA GLU A 601 8.05 4.32 -14.82
C GLU A 601 7.98 2.94 -15.51
N SER A 602 8.63 1.94 -14.94
CA SER A 602 8.67 0.57 -15.45
C SER A 602 7.48 -0.30 -15.02
N ALA A 603 6.47 0.26 -14.35
CA ALA A 603 5.30 -0.51 -13.94
C ALA A 603 4.49 -1.02 -15.15
N ASP A 604 3.99 -2.25 -15.06
CA ASP A 604 3.40 -2.99 -16.18
C ASP A 604 2.22 -3.91 -15.79
N ASP A 605 1.74 -3.78 -14.56
CA ASP A 605 0.67 -4.59 -13.98
C ASP A 605 -0.72 -4.21 -14.54
N VAL A 606 -0.97 -2.94 -14.90
CA VAL A 606 -2.30 -2.47 -15.30
C VAL A 606 -2.27 -1.51 -16.51
N PRO A 607 -3.11 -1.74 -17.54
CA PRO A 607 -3.31 -0.75 -18.61
C PRO A 607 -4.16 0.43 -18.10
N LEU A 608 -3.78 1.65 -18.49
CA LEU A 608 -4.44 2.89 -18.03
C LEU A 608 -5.25 3.56 -19.15
N HIS A 609 -6.43 4.05 -18.78
CA HIS A 609 -7.37 4.71 -19.70
C HIS A 609 -7.78 6.10 -19.18
N TRP A 610 -7.74 7.10 -20.07
CA TRP A 610 -8.18 8.47 -19.77
C TRP A 610 -9.70 8.59 -19.62
N PHE A 611 -10.15 9.46 -18.72
CA PHE A 611 -11.56 9.79 -18.54
C PHE A 611 -11.78 11.24 -18.09
N SER A 612 -13.00 11.74 -18.30
CA SER A 612 -13.53 12.97 -17.71
C SER A 612 -14.72 12.62 -16.82
N SER A 613 -14.80 13.24 -15.64
CA SER A 613 -15.98 13.09 -14.77
C SER A 613 -17.22 13.78 -15.32
N ASP A 614 -17.05 14.78 -16.21
CA ASP A 614 -18.14 15.48 -16.89
C ASP A 614 -17.69 15.95 -18.28
N GLU A 615 -17.98 15.13 -19.29
CA GLU A 615 -17.68 15.43 -20.70
C GLU A 615 -18.44 16.64 -21.26
N SER A 616 -19.51 17.08 -20.58
CA SER A 616 -20.20 18.33 -20.97
C SER A 616 -19.37 19.56 -20.63
N VAL A 617 -18.46 19.48 -19.64
CA VAL A 617 -17.54 20.55 -19.22
C VAL A 617 -16.21 20.45 -19.95
N ALA A 618 -15.59 19.27 -19.98
CA ALA A 618 -14.32 19.05 -20.63
C ALA A 618 -14.18 17.60 -21.12
N VAL A 619 -13.64 17.42 -22.32
CA VAL A 619 -13.36 16.09 -22.90
C VAL A 619 -11.86 15.85 -22.98
N VAL A 620 -11.43 14.61 -22.76
CA VAL A 620 -10.02 14.18 -22.83
C VAL A 620 -9.88 13.07 -23.86
N ASN A 621 -8.81 13.08 -24.65
CA ASN A 621 -8.50 12.00 -25.58
C ASN A 621 -7.48 11.00 -24.99
N GLU A 622 -7.17 9.94 -25.73
CA GLU A 622 -6.23 8.89 -25.31
C GLU A 622 -4.78 9.38 -25.08
N GLN A 623 -4.43 10.58 -25.53
CA GLN A 623 -3.11 11.19 -25.32
C GLN A 623 -3.11 12.22 -24.17
N GLY A 624 -4.20 12.33 -23.41
CA GLY A 624 -4.33 13.29 -22.31
C GLY A 624 -4.58 14.73 -22.78
N ALA A 625 -4.87 14.96 -24.07
CA ALA A 625 -5.22 16.29 -24.56
C ALA A 625 -6.67 16.60 -24.20
N VAL A 626 -6.87 17.66 -23.41
CA VAL A 626 -8.18 18.11 -22.93
C VAL A 626 -8.67 19.28 -23.75
N THR A 627 -9.96 19.26 -24.11
CA THR A 627 -10.67 20.39 -24.73
C THR A 627 -11.77 20.86 -23.80
N ALA A 628 -11.74 22.14 -23.43
CA ALA A 628 -12.79 22.77 -22.64
C ALA A 628 -14.04 23.01 -23.49
N ILE A 629 -15.22 22.67 -22.96
CA ILE A 629 -16.50 22.72 -23.67
C ILE A 629 -17.36 23.88 -23.16
N GLN A 630 -17.67 23.91 -21.86
CA GLN A 630 -18.49 24.95 -21.25
C GLN A 630 -18.05 25.25 -19.82
N PRO A 631 -18.42 26.43 -19.25
CA PRO A 631 -18.06 26.79 -17.89
C PRO A 631 -18.51 25.74 -16.87
N GLY A 632 -17.63 25.39 -15.93
CA GLY A 632 -17.85 24.33 -14.97
C GLY A 632 -16.54 23.75 -14.44
N LYS A 633 -16.64 22.67 -13.68
CA LYS A 633 -15.49 21.92 -13.19
C LYS A 633 -15.64 20.44 -13.52
N ALA A 634 -14.56 19.79 -13.88
CA ALA A 634 -14.51 18.37 -14.13
C ALA A 634 -13.17 17.80 -13.65
N TYR A 635 -13.20 16.57 -13.12
CA TYR A 635 -11.99 15.80 -12.89
C TYR A 635 -11.57 15.14 -14.19
N ILE A 636 -10.32 15.36 -14.59
CA ILE A 636 -9.68 14.64 -15.68
C ILE A 636 -8.70 13.66 -15.06
N GLY A 637 -8.80 12.39 -15.44
CA GLY A 637 -8.05 11.33 -14.81
C GLY A 637 -7.68 10.18 -15.72
N VAL A 638 -6.93 9.25 -15.14
CA VAL A 638 -6.67 7.91 -15.69
C VAL A 638 -7.13 6.86 -14.69
N ARG A 639 -7.56 5.71 -15.19
CA ARG A 639 -7.93 4.55 -14.38
C ARG A 639 -7.54 3.25 -15.05
N GLY A 640 -7.27 2.23 -14.25
CA GLY A 640 -7.14 0.85 -14.68
C GLY A 640 -8.45 0.26 -15.21
N ASP A 641 -8.33 -0.84 -15.93
CA ASP A 641 -9.45 -1.64 -16.44
C ASP A 641 -10.03 -2.62 -15.42
N SER A 642 -9.35 -2.79 -14.28
CA SER A 642 -9.73 -3.77 -13.26
C SER A 642 -10.73 -3.24 -12.23
N GLU A 643 -11.44 -4.17 -11.60
CA GLU A 643 -12.33 -3.92 -10.47
C GLU A 643 -11.61 -3.43 -9.21
N LEU A 644 -10.37 -3.88 -9.00
CA LEU A 644 -9.46 -3.28 -8.03
C LEU A 644 -8.91 -1.99 -8.64
N LYS A 645 -9.39 -0.87 -8.09
CA LYS A 645 -9.24 0.47 -8.68
C LYS A 645 -7.83 1.01 -8.47
N VAL A 646 -7.06 1.06 -9.55
CA VAL A 646 -5.89 1.93 -9.71
C VAL A 646 -6.37 3.17 -10.47
N GLU A 647 -6.43 4.33 -9.84
CA GLU A 647 -6.89 5.55 -10.51
C GLU A 647 -6.27 6.82 -9.92
N SER A 648 -6.20 7.87 -10.75
CA SER A 648 -5.83 9.21 -10.31
C SER A 648 -6.48 10.26 -11.20
N SER A 649 -6.88 11.38 -10.62
CA SER A 649 -7.49 12.49 -11.36
C SER A 649 -7.13 13.83 -10.73
N LEU A 650 -7.19 14.89 -11.54
CA LEU A 650 -7.04 16.27 -11.10
C LEU A 650 -8.24 17.11 -11.52
N LEU A 651 -8.51 18.16 -10.75
CA LEU A 651 -9.59 19.10 -11.00
C LEU A 651 -9.17 20.11 -12.08
N LEU A 652 -9.97 20.23 -13.13
CA LEU A 652 -9.89 21.32 -14.11
C LEU A 652 -11.10 22.24 -13.98
N SER A 653 -10.84 23.54 -14.15
CA SER A 653 -11.88 24.57 -14.18
C SER A 653 -11.98 25.21 -15.57
N VAL A 654 -13.21 25.30 -16.08
CA VAL A 654 -13.54 26.07 -17.27
C VAL A 654 -14.25 27.36 -16.84
N GLU A 655 -13.63 28.49 -17.15
CA GLU A 655 -14.11 29.83 -16.84
C GLU A 655 -15.11 30.35 -17.89
N GLU A 656 -15.80 31.45 -17.58
CA GLU A 656 -16.72 32.15 -18.50
C GLU A 656 -16.05 32.83 -19.71
#